data_AF-R1GEJ2-F1
#
_entry.id   AF-R1GEJ2-F1
#
_cell.length_a   1.000
_cell.length_b   1.000
_cell.length_c   1.000
_cell.angle_alpha   90.00
_cell.angle_beta   90.00
_cell.angle_gamma   90.00
#
_symmetry.space_group_name_H-M   'P 1'
#
loop_
_entity.id
_entity.type
_entity.pdbx_description
1 polymer ?
#
loop_
_entity_poly.entity_id
_entity_poly.type
_entity_poly.pdbx_seq_one_letter_code
_entity_poly.pdbx_strand_id
1 'polypeptide(L)'
;MACVIKVPCSSANIGPGFDVIGLALSVYLELHVQPDPSAAQLNPLGCRVTYEGQGEDEVSLDPEVNLVTRVALYVLKCHGQRKFPGTHVHIKNPIPLGRGLGSSGAAVVAGVNLGNEVGNLGLSKARMLDYCLMIERHPDNVAAALYGGFVGTYLNELDPADMSRKEIPLAEVLPEPAGGVDTGLQPPEPPLNIGHYKKFKWAKEIKCIAIIPQFEVSTAKARGVLPDKYSRADMVFNLQRIALLTTALGESPPDPDMIYEGMQDKVHQPYRKTLIPGLTEILQSVTPKSHPGLLGICLSGAGPTILALATHNFDGIANHLINEFKKENITCDWKLLEPAEDGTTVTRSSSSQQEAMTYASAGVSIDAGNELVQRIKASVKSTRRPGADADIGGFGGTFDLAAAGYKEAPILVGAIDGIGTKVKIAFEMGKHDTVGIDLVAMNVNDLVVQGAEPLMFLDYYACSKLDVDAAAAFVHGVAEGCKQSNCTLVGGETAEMPGLYSAGEYDAGGAAIGALARSQPILPDTASMAEGDVLLGLASSGPHSNGFSLIRKIVERAGLTFHAPAPWSQSGETVGVSLLTPTRIYVRPLLAASQQRLLKGMAHITGGGLLENIPRMLPAHLTAVVDASTYPVPPVFRWLKQAGGVEDKEFSRAFNTGLGMVCVVDKAKVEAAKKVLEEAGEKVFVVGELVKRTGGEGCEVKNMQVWN
;
A
#
# COMPACT_ATOMS: atom_id res chain seq x y z
N MET A 1 27.10 -8.06 16.31
CA MET A 1 26.65 -7.40 15.06
C MET A 1 26.76 -5.89 15.27
N ALA A 2 27.10 -5.11 14.24
CA ALA A 2 27.07 -3.64 14.35
C ALA A 2 25.68 -3.13 13.93
N CYS A 3 25.06 -2.26 14.72
CA CYS A 3 23.76 -1.68 14.41
C CYS A 3 23.57 -0.29 15.04
N VAL A 4 22.58 0.44 14.56
CA VAL A 4 22.13 1.73 15.06
C VAL A 4 20.67 1.58 15.46
N ILE A 5 20.35 1.74 16.74
CA ILE A 5 18.98 1.73 17.25
C ILE A 5 18.56 3.19 17.42
N LYS A 6 17.48 3.62 16.77
CA LYS A 6 16.99 5.00 16.80
C LYS A 6 15.60 5.05 17.39
N VAL A 7 15.45 5.77 18.51
CA VAL A 7 14.23 5.87 19.31
C VAL A 7 13.79 7.32 19.41
N PRO A 8 12.58 7.70 18.94
CA PRO A 8 12.08 9.04 19.08
C PRO A 8 11.77 9.37 20.55
N CYS A 9 11.93 10.64 20.89
CA CYS A 9 11.40 11.20 22.12
C CYS A 9 9.87 11.17 22.10
N SER A 10 9.24 11.30 23.26
CA SER A 10 7.79 11.30 23.38
C SER A 10 7.29 12.40 24.30
N SER A 11 6.10 12.92 23.97
CA SER A 11 5.30 13.74 24.87
C SER A 11 4.09 12.92 25.31
N ALA A 12 4.01 12.66 26.61
CA ALA A 12 2.89 11.98 27.28
C ALA A 12 1.88 12.98 27.85
N ASN A 13 0.76 12.48 28.37
CA ASN A 13 -0.27 13.29 29.04
C ASN A 13 -0.77 14.47 28.18
N ILE A 14 -0.93 14.28 26.86
CA ILE A 14 -1.36 15.35 25.94
C ILE A 14 -2.74 15.86 26.35
N GLY A 15 -2.81 17.09 26.82
CA GLY A 15 -4.04 17.71 27.33
C GLY A 15 -4.72 16.83 28.39
N PRO A 16 -5.99 16.40 28.19
CA PRO A 16 -6.73 15.57 29.14
C PRO A 16 -6.28 14.10 29.16
N GLY A 17 -5.33 13.69 28.32
CA GLY A 17 -4.93 12.31 28.06
C GLY A 17 -3.99 11.68 29.08
N PHE A 18 -4.21 11.89 30.38
CA PHE A 18 -3.35 11.42 31.46
C PHE A 18 -3.13 9.89 31.44
N ASP A 19 -1.87 9.44 31.37
CA ASP A 19 -1.41 8.04 31.28
C ASP A 19 -2.01 7.23 30.10
N VAL A 20 -2.62 7.89 29.12
CA VAL A 20 -3.35 7.26 28.01
C VAL A 20 -2.86 7.75 26.65
N ILE A 21 -2.63 9.05 26.49
CA ILE A 21 -2.31 9.66 25.20
C ILE A 21 -0.84 10.08 25.12
N GLY A 22 -0.15 9.57 24.11
CA GLY A 22 1.24 9.90 23.82
C GLY A 22 1.45 10.34 22.38
N LEU A 23 2.49 11.13 22.15
CA LEU A 23 2.93 11.58 20.83
C LEU A 23 4.43 11.38 20.68
N ALA A 24 4.86 10.63 19.67
CA ALA A 24 6.27 10.51 19.31
C ALA A 24 6.72 11.75 18.54
N LEU A 25 7.88 12.32 18.86
CA LEU A 25 8.36 13.57 18.28
C LEU A 25 9.76 13.43 17.67
N SER A 26 10.04 14.24 16.65
CA SER A 26 11.21 14.16 15.74
C SER A 26 12.59 14.52 16.34
N VAL A 27 12.85 14.16 17.61
CA VAL A 27 14.17 14.16 18.25
C VAL A 27 14.47 12.75 18.70
N TYR A 28 15.65 12.23 18.39
CA TYR A 28 15.92 10.79 18.54
C TYR A 28 17.12 10.53 19.43
N LEU A 29 16.97 9.58 20.36
CA LEU A 29 18.07 8.90 21.00
C LEU A 29 18.58 7.81 20.05
N GLU A 30 19.88 7.77 19.82
CA GLU A 30 20.55 6.80 18.96
C GLU A 30 21.54 5.96 19.76
N LEU A 31 21.50 4.64 19.59
CA LEU A 31 22.51 3.71 20.10
C LEU A 31 23.31 3.17 18.92
N HIS A 32 24.58 3.54 18.83
CA HIS A 32 25.54 2.99 17.88
C HIS A 32 26.23 1.80 18.54
N VAL A 33 25.80 0.60 18.18
CA VAL A 33 26.22 -0.67 18.76
C VAL A 33 27.26 -1.31 17.86
N GLN A 34 28.39 -1.71 18.43
CA GLN A 34 29.48 -2.38 17.72
C GLN A 34 29.98 -3.61 18.49
N PRO A 35 30.42 -4.68 17.82
CA PRO A 35 31.16 -5.75 18.48
C PRO A 35 32.46 -5.20 19.06
N ASP A 36 32.72 -5.48 20.33
CA ASP A 36 33.97 -5.12 21.01
C ASP A 36 34.44 -6.32 21.85
N PRO A 37 35.25 -7.22 21.26
CA PRO A 37 35.79 -8.38 21.97
C PRO A 37 36.65 -8.01 23.18
N SER A 38 37.21 -6.78 23.21
CA SER A 38 38.00 -6.26 24.32
C SER A 38 37.14 -5.78 25.49
N ALA A 39 35.84 -5.54 25.27
CA ALA A 39 34.91 -5.11 26.32
C ALA A 39 34.83 -6.11 27.49
N ALA A 40 34.99 -7.42 27.22
CA ALA A 40 35.03 -8.45 28.25
C ALA A 40 36.29 -8.39 29.14
N GLN A 41 37.35 -7.73 28.69
CA GLN A 41 38.57 -7.49 29.47
C GLN A 41 38.46 -6.19 30.29
N LEU A 42 37.64 -5.24 29.84
CA LEU A 42 37.45 -3.93 30.47
C LEU A 42 36.32 -3.91 31.51
N ASN A 43 35.29 -4.74 31.33
CA ASN A 43 34.14 -4.82 32.24
C ASN A 43 33.62 -6.28 32.34
N PRO A 44 33.33 -6.79 33.56
CA PRO A 44 32.81 -8.16 33.77
C PRO A 44 31.51 -8.49 33.01
N LEU A 45 30.68 -7.49 32.72
CA LEU A 45 29.44 -7.63 31.94
C LEU A 45 29.67 -7.63 30.42
N GLY A 46 30.91 -7.48 29.95
CA GLY A 46 31.24 -7.56 28.52
C GLY A 46 30.70 -6.39 27.70
N CYS A 47 30.50 -5.22 28.31
CA CYS A 47 29.97 -4.02 27.66
C CYS A 47 30.84 -2.79 27.96
N ARG A 48 31.10 -1.98 26.94
CA ARG A 48 31.70 -0.65 27.06
C ARG A 48 30.67 0.38 26.63
N VAL A 49 30.48 1.45 27.41
CA VAL A 49 29.55 2.54 27.09
C VAL A 49 30.34 3.81 26.81
N THR A 50 29.97 4.54 25.77
CA THR A 50 30.38 5.93 25.55
C THR A 50 29.14 6.78 25.30
N TYR A 51 29.19 8.07 25.59
CA TYR A 51 28.02 8.95 25.53
C TYR A 51 28.37 10.27 24.83
N GLU A 52 27.43 10.81 24.06
CA GLU A 52 27.45 12.19 23.57
C GLU A 52 26.02 12.79 23.65
N GLY A 53 25.92 14.08 24.00
CA GLY A 53 24.64 14.81 23.99
C GLY A 53 24.25 15.44 25.32
N GLN A 54 22.95 15.50 25.61
CA GLN A 54 22.42 16.16 26.81
C GLN A 54 22.82 15.39 28.08
N GLY A 55 23.37 16.08 29.08
CA GLY A 55 23.77 15.47 30.36
C GLY A 55 25.01 14.58 30.28
N GLU A 56 25.92 14.85 29.33
CA GLU A 56 27.16 14.07 29.14
C GLU A 56 28.00 13.91 30.43
N ASP A 57 28.02 14.93 31.28
CA ASP A 57 28.73 14.90 32.57
C ASP A 57 27.95 14.20 33.70
N GLU A 58 26.66 13.93 33.52
CA GLU A 58 25.74 13.41 34.54
C GLU A 58 25.37 11.93 34.32
N VAL A 59 25.50 11.44 33.08
CA VAL A 59 25.15 10.05 32.72
C VAL A 59 26.31 9.11 33.02
N SER A 60 26.09 8.14 33.90
CA SER A 60 27.08 7.10 34.18
C SER A 60 27.39 6.26 32.94
N LEU A 61 28.69 6.06 32.68
CA LEU A 61 29.21 5.15 31.65
C LEU A 61 29.41 3.72 32.17
N ASP A 62 29.14 3.45 33.44
CA ASP A 62 29.18 2.10 34.00
C ASP A 62 27.96 1.30 33.49
N PRO A 63 28.16 0.19 32.75
CA PRO A 63 27.06 -0.67 32.29
C PRO A 63 26.16 -1.21 33.41
N GLU A 64 26.65 -1.29 34.66
CA GLU A 64 25.85 -1.72 35.82
C GLU A 64 24.86 -0.65 36.30
N VAL A 65 25.11 0.62 35.99
CA VAL A 65 24.35 1.77 36.48
C VAL A 65 23.52 2.41 35.36
N ASN A 66 24.05 2.44 34.13
CA ASN A 66 23.42 3.07 32.99
C ASN A 66 22.05 2.43 32.67
N LEU A 67 21.00 3.25 32.56
CA LEU A 67 19.62 2.77 32.39
C LEU A 67 19.44 1.91 31.13
N VAL A 68 20.03 2.33 29.99
CA VAL A 68 19.91 1.61 28.73
C VAL A 68 20.51 0.20 28.85
N THR A 69 21.71 0.09 29.42
CA THR A 69 22.37 -1.21 29.60
C THR A 69 21.74 -2.06 30.68
N ARG A 70 21.22 -1.47 31.76
CA ARG A 70 20.46 -2.20 32.79
C ARG A 70 19.19 -2.84 32.23
N VAL A 71 18.44 -2.09 31.42
CA VAL A 71 17.24 -2.59 30.73
C VAL A 71 17.62 -3.71 29.76
N ALA A 72 18.68 -3.53 28.96
CA ALA A 72 19.17 -4.57 28.06
C ALA A 72 19.58 -5.84 28.82
N LEU A 73 20.31 -5.70 29.94
CA LEU A 73 20.69 -6.83 30.80
C LEU A 73 19.48 -7.55 31.39
N TYR A 74 18.44 -6.82 31.77
CA TYR A 74 17.18 -7.43 32.23
C TYR A 74 16.58 -8.33 31.14
N VAL A 75 16.45 -7.83 29.91
CA VAL A 75 15.96 -8.61 28.76
C VAL A 75 16.84 -9.84 28.50
N LEU A 76 18.17 -9.67 28.50
CA LEU A 76 19.13 -10.76 28.31
C LEU A 76 19.00 -11.84 29.41
N LYS A 77 18.92 -11.41 30.68
CA LYS A 77 18.82 -12.31 31.84
C LYS A 77 17.52 -13.10 31.85
N CYS A 78 16.40 -12.52 31.40
CA CYS A 78 15.16 -13.28 31.19
C CYS A 78 15.34 -14.42 30.17
N HIS A 79 16.25 -14.28 29.21
CA HIS A 79 16.57 -15.26 28.18
C HIS A 79 17.84 -16.07 28.47
N GLY A 80 18.25 -16.17 29.74
CA GLY A 80 19.39 -16.97 30.17
C GLY A 80 20.77 -16.40 29.83
N GLN A 81 20.84 -15.18 29.31
CA GLN A 81 22.09 -14.50 28.96
C GLN A 81 22.48 -13.52 30.08
N ARG A 82 23.55 -13.82 30.81
CA ARG A 82 23.92 -13.09 32.04
C ARG A 82 24.83 -11.87 31.82
N LYS A 83 25.39 -11.73 30.61
CA LYS A 83 26.30 -10.64 30.22
C LYS A 83 26.15 -10.31 28.74
N PHE A 84 26.64 -9.16 28.32
CA PHE A 84 26.71 -8.79 26.91
C PHE A 84 27.76 -9.65 26.17
N PRO A 85 27.55 -9.94 24.87
CA PRO A 85 28.49 -10.70 24.06
C PRO A 85 29.62 -9.83 23.51
N GLY A 86 30.36 -9.12 24.38
CA GLY A 86 31.47 -8.24 23.98
C GLY A 86 31.00 -7.09 23.08
N THR A 87 30.45 -6.05 23.68
CA THR A 87 29.71 -4.99 22.97
C THR A 87 30.20 -3.61 23.34
N HIS A 88 30.39 -2.72 22.37
CA HIS A 88 30.50 -1.29 22.58
C HIS A 88 29.16 -0.63 22.22
N VAL A 89 28.60 0.13 23.15
CA VAL A 89 27.38 0.91 22.96
C VAL A 89 27.75 2.39 23.06
N HIS A 90 27.71 3.09 21.93
CA HIS A 90 27.84 4.54 21.91
C HIS A 90 26.44 5.18 21.88
N ILE A 91 26.09 5.90 22.94
CA ILE A 91 24.79 6.53 23.13
C ILE A 91 24.89 7.99 22.68
N LYS A 92 24.08 8.37 21.69
CA LYS A 92 23.87 9.75 21.27
C LYS A 92 22.47 10.18 21.69
N ASN A 93 22.37 11.07 22.68
CA ASN A 93 21.07 11.47 23.21
C ASN A 93 20.90 13.00 23.21
N PRO A 94 20.25 13.56 22.17
CA PRO A 94 19.89 14.97 22.13
C PRO A 94 18.59 15.31 22.90
N ILE A 95 17.92 14.32 23.50
CA ILE A 95 16.67 14.52 24.23
C ILE A 95 16.97 15.17 25.59
N PRO A 96 16.32 16.30 25.95
CA PRO A 96 16.52 16.93 27.25
C PRO A 96 16.13 16.02 28.42
N LEU A 97 17.08 15.73 29.31
CA LEU A 97 16.88 14.90 30.50
C LEU A 97 15.99 15.64 31.52
N GLY A 98 15.13 14.90 32.24
CA GLY A 98 14.31 15.47 33.33
C GLY A 98 13.31 16.57 32.94
N ARG A 99 13.15 16.85 31.64
CA ARG A 99 12.44 18.06 31.15
C ARG A 99 11.07 17.82 30.52
N GLY A 100 10.62 16.57 30.38
CA GLY A 100 9.26 16.25 29.94
C GLY A 100 9.12 15.80 28.48
N LEU A 101 10.22 15.54 27.78
CA LEU A 101 10.23 14.96 26.42
C LEU A 101 10.53 13.46 26.41
N GLY A 102 10.09 12.72 27.43
CA GLY A 102 10.12 11.26 27.41
C GLY A 102 11.50 10.61 27.34
N SER A 103 12.57 11.30 27.78
CA SER A 103 13.94 10.74 27.68
C SER A 103 14.12 9.41 28.42
N SER A 104 13.44 9.21 29.55
CA SER A 104 13.48 7.93 30.29
C SER A 104 12.82 6.81 29.47
N GLY A 105 11.65 7.07 28.88
CA GLY A 105 10.98 6.07 28.06
C GLY A 105 11.68 5.77 26.74
N ALA A 106 12.29 6.78 26.12
CA ALA A 106 13.18 6.54 24.99
C ALA A 106 14.37 5.65 25.40
N ALA A 107 14.97 5.86 26.57
CA ALA A 107 16.06 5.03 27.08
C ALA A 107 15.62 3.59 27.43
N VAL A 108 14.43 3.40 28.00
CA VAL A 108 13.86 2.08 28.27
C VAL A 108 13.60 1.33 26.97
N VAL A 109 12.91 1.96 26.00
CA VAL A 109 12.66 1.36 24.68
C VAL A 109 13.97 1.04 23.96
N ALA A 110 14.96 1.93 24.03
CA ALA A 110 16.28 1.71 23.45
C ALA A 110 17.01 0.54 24.13
N GLY A 111 16.93 0.42 25.45
CA GLY A 111 17.51 -0.68 26.21
C GLY A 111 16.86 -2.03 25.89
N VAL A 112 15.53 -2.08 25.74
CA VAL A 112 14.83 -3.31 25.33
C VAL A 112 15.26 -3.73 23.93
N ASN A 113 15.32 -2.79 22.99
CA ASN A 113 15.83 -3.06 21.64
C ASN A 113 17.29 -3.48 21.66
N LEU A 114 18.13 -2.84 22.49
CA LEU A 114 19.54 -3.22 22.63
C LEU A 114 19.67 -4.66 23.12
N GLY A 115 18.92 -5.06 24.16
CA GLY A 115 18.89 -6.44 24.66
C GLY A 115 18.43 -7.43 23.60
N ASN A 116 17.41 -7.07 22.82
CA ASN A 116 16.94 -7.88 21.69
C ASN A 116 18.02 -8.08 20.62
N GLU A 117 18.71 -7.01 20.21
CA GLU A 117 19.70 -7.04 19.14
C GLU A 117 20.99 -7.75 19.54
N VAL A 118 21.55 -7.42 20.72
CA VAL A 118 22.79 -8.04 21.18
C VAL A 118 22.57 -9.49 21.61
N GLY A 119 21.39 -9.81 22.14
CA GLY A 119 21.01 -11.16 22.54
C GLY A 119 20.52 -12.05 21.40
N ASN A 120 20.31 -11.48 20.21
CA ASN A 120 19.73 -12.15 19.04
C ASN A 120 18.41 -12.87 19.37
N LEU A 121 17.48 -12.16 20.03
CA LEU A 121 16.29 -12.75 20.65
C LEU A 121 15.06 -12.78 19.72
N GLY A 122 15.01 -11.93 18.69
CA GLY A 122 13.91 -11.92 17.72
C GLY A 122 12.55 -11.51 18.29
N LEU A 123 12.52 -10.66 19.32
CA LEU A 123 11.30 -10.21 19.98
C LEU A 123 10.44 -9.34 19.06
N SER A 124 9.13 -9.57 19.06
CA SER A 124 8.16 -8.71 18.38
C SER A 124 8.02 -7.36 19.10
N LYS A 125 7.58 -6.29 18.39
CA LYS A 125 7.29 -4.99 19.04
C LYS A 125 6.27 -5.13 20.19
N ALA A 126 5.27 -5.99 20.05
CA ALA A 126 4.31 -6.27 21.13
C ALA A 126 5.00 -6.87 22.36
N ARG A 127 5.91 -7.83 22.16
CA ARG A 127 6.67 -8.39 23.28
C ARG A 127 7.63 -7.38 23.90
N MET A 128 8.27 -6.55 23.08
CA MET A 128 9.11 -5.46 23.57
C MET A 128 8.31 -4.44 24.38
N LEU A 129 7.04 -4.17 24.02
CA LEU A 129 6.15 -3.34 24.82
C LEU A 129 5.93 -3.93 26.21
N ASP A 130 5.74 -5.25 26.35
CA ASP A 130 5.60 -5.88 27.68
C ASP A 130 6.85 -5.65 28.55
N TYR A 131 8.05 -5.83 27.97
CA TYR A 131 9.31 -5.51 28.66
C TYR A 131 9.40 -4.04 29.06
N CYS A 132 8.98 -3.13 28.18
CA CYS A 132 8.94 -1.71 28.49
C CYS A 132 7.95 -1.42 29.63
N LEU A 133 6.75 -1.99 29.60
CA LEU A 133 5.68 -1.75 30.58
C LEU A 133 5.95 -2.35 31.97
N MET A 134 6.79 -3.38 32.03
CA MET A 134 7.28 -3.93 33.30
C MET A 134 8.21 -2.94 34.03
N ILE A 135 8.94 -2.13 33.27
CA ILE A 135 9.93 -1.17 33.77
C ILE A 135 9.28 0.20 33.96
N GLU A 136 8.67 0.70 32.89
CA GLU A 136 7.94 1.96 32.85
C GLU A 136 6.45 1.67 32.77
N ARG A 137 5.80 1.74 33.92
CA ARG A 137 4.38 1.41 34.08
C ARG A 137 3.41 2.40 33.40
N HIS A 138 3.93 3.35 32.63
CA HIS A 138 3.17 4.41 31.95
C HIS A 138 3.18 4.13 30.45
N PRO A 139 2.06 3.64 29.90
CA PRO A 139 2.06 3.09 28.55
C PRO A 139 2.16 4.14 27.45
N ASP A 140 1.70 5.36 27.72
CA ASP A 140 1.66 6.46 26.75
C ASP A 140 3.05 6.86 26.23
N ASN A 141 4.04 6.98 27.11
CA ASN A 141 5.42 7.33 26.73
C ASN A 141 6.10 6.24 25.90
N VAL A 142 6.10 5.00 26.41
CA VAL A 142 6.84 3.89 25.79
C VAL A 142 6.18 3.41 24.51
N ALA A 143 4.84 3.41 24.45
CA ALA A 143 4.14 3.05 23.22
C ALA A 143 4.37 4.10 22.13
N ALA A 144 4.34 5.39 22.45
CA ALA A 144 4.67 6.44 21.50
C ALA A 144 6.10 6.28 20.97
N ALA A 145 7.09 6.12 21.85
CA ALA A 145 8.48 5.93 21.45
C ALA A 145 8.70 4.64 20.62
N LEU A 146 8.00 3.56 20.94
CA LEU A 146 8.14 2.26 20.26
C LEU A 146 7.43 2.19 18.90
N TYR A 147 6.20 2.71 18.81
CA TYR A 147 5.32 2.57 17.64
C TYR A 147 5.20 3.81 16.77
N GLY A 148 5.50 5.00 17.29
CA GLY A 148 5.48 6.25 16.54
C GLY A 148 4.11 6.91 16.39
N GLY A 149 4.14 8.18 16.00
CA GLY A 149 3.00 9.07 15.79
C GLY A 149 2.18 9.35 17.05
N PHE A 150 0.91 9.67 16.85
CA PHE A 150 -0.05 9.99 17.90
C PHE A 150 -0.80 8.72 18.34
N VAL A 151 -0.68 8.34 19.60
CA VAL A 151 -1.18 7.05 20.12
C VAL A 151 -2.07 7.21 21.35
N GLY A 152 -3.06 6.33 21.45
CA GLY A 152 -3.80 6.05 22.68
C GLY A 152 -3.45 4.67 23.20
N THR A 153 -3.43 4.53 24.51
CA THR A 153 -2.98 3.31 25.19
C THR A 153 -3.88 2.92 26.33
N TYR A 154 -3.92 1.63 26.66
CA TYR A 154 -4.57 1.13 27.87
C TYR A 154 -3.86 -0.11 28.38
N LEU A 155 -3.99 -0.37 29.68
CA LEU A 155 -3.45 -1.56 30.34
C LEU A 155 -4.56 -2.61 30.44
N ASN A 156 -4.23 -3.87 30.19
CA ASN A 156 -5.19 -4.96 30.31
C ASN A 156 -5.40 -5.35 31.79
N GLU A 157 -6.58 -5.89 32.08
CA GLU A 157 -6.80 -6.69 33.29
C GLU A 157 -6.09 -8.04 33.10
N LEU A 158 -5.08 -8.30 33.93
CA LEU A 158 -4.33 -9.54 33.93
C LEU A 158 -4.90 -10.50 34.98
N ASP A 159 -4.65 -11.79 34.82
CA ASP A 159 -5.00 -12.75 35.87
C ASP A 159 -4.21 -12.46 37.18
N PRO A 160 -4.64 -12.98 38.34
CA PRO A 160 -3.98 -12.69 39.62
C PRO A 160 -2.48 -13.04 39.66
N ALA A 161 -2.06 -14.07 38.93
CA ALA A 161 -0.66 -14.47 38.88
C ALA A 161 0.18 -13.47 38.09
N ASP A 162 -0.32 -13.01 36.94
CA ASP A 162 0.34 -12.02 36.10
C ASP A 162 0.26 -10.59 36.67
N MET A 163 -0.82 -10.24 37.38
CA MET A 163 -0.89 -9.02 38.19
C MET A 163 0.21 -8.98 39.24
N SER A 164 0.41 -10.08 39.98
CA SER A 164 1.46 -10.15 41.01
C SER A 164 2.87 -9.93 40.44
N ARG A 165 3.12 -10.36 39.19
CA ARG A 165 4.39 -10.13 38.49
C ARG A 165 4.57 -8.67 38.11
N LYS A 166 3.53 -8.02 37.58
CA LYS A 166 3.58 -6.59 37.20
C LYS A 166 3.79 -5.67 38.41
N GLU A 167 3.33 -6.08 39.59
CA GLU A 167 3.45 -5.31 40.82
C GLU A 167 4.85 -5.36 41.45
N ILE A 168 5.71 -6.30 41.03
CA ILE A 168 7.09 -6.46 41.53
C ILE A 168 7.82 -5.11 41.52
N PRO A 169 8.45 -4.69 42.64
CA PRO A 169 9.15 -3.43 42.74
C PRO A 169 10.18 -3.24 41.61
N LEU A 170 10.29 -2.02 41.08
CA LEU A 170 11.25 -1.71 40.03
C LEU A 170 12.70 -2.04 40.43
N ALA A 171 13.03 -1.93 41.72
CA ALA A 171 14.32 -2.32 42.27
C ALA A 171 14.58 -3.84 42.21
N GLU A 172 13.55 -4.68 42.10
CA GLU A 172 13.67 -6.13 41.91
C GLU A 172 13.67 -6.50 40.42
N VAL A 173 12.96 -5.72 39.57
CA VAL A 173 13.02 -5.86 38.11
C VAL A 173 14.37 -5.39 37.56
N LEU A 174 14.91 -4.29 38.11
CA LEU A 174 16.19 -3.67 37.77
C LEU A 174 17.03 -3.42 39.04
N PRO A 175 17.67 -4.45 39.64
CA PRO A 175 18.47 -4.28 40.86
C PRO A 175 19.68 -3.35 40.68
N GLU A 176 20.00 -2.56 41.72
CA GLU A 176 21.19 -1.69 41.80
C GLU A 176 22.15 -2.13 42.92
N PRO A 177 23.46 -2.34 42.63
CA PRO A 177 24.02 -2.62 41.30
C PRO A 177 23.49 -3.97 40.77
N ALA A 178 23.51 -4.19 39.46
CA ALA A 178 22.94 -5.38 38.79
C ALA A 178 23.57 -6.73 39.21
N GLY A 179 24.48 -6.69 40.20
CA GLY A 179 25.01 -7.81 40.96
C GLY A 179 25.91 -8.71 40.13
N GLY A 180 26.90 -8.13 39.44
CA GLY A 180 27.88 -8.89 38.66
C GLY A 180 27.26 -9.88 37.67
N VAL A 181 28.05 -10.90 37.29
CA VAL A 181 27.65 -11.91 36.29
C VAL A 181 26.72 -12.98 36.87
N ASP A 182 26.76 -13.22 38.19
CA ASP A 182 25.90 -14.21 38.84
C ASP A 182 25.32 -13.71 40.16
N THR A 183 24.06 -13.29 40.10
CA THR A 183 23.24 -12.92 41.28
C THR A 183 22.56 -14.13 41.93
N GLY A 184 22.65 -15.33 41.35
CA GLY A 184 21.87 -16.51 41.76
C GLY A 184 20.36 -16.40 41.50
N LEU A 185 19.87 -15.29 40.92
CA LEU A 185 18.45 -14.97 40.74
C LEU A 185 18.13 -14.74 39.26
N GLN A 186 17.08 -15.38 38.75
CA GLN A 186 16.52 -15.10 37.42
C GLN A 186 15.48 -13.98 37.58
N PRO A 187 15.62 -12.84 36.88
CA PRO A 187 14.68 -11.75 37.02
C PRO A 187 13.31 -12.17 36.45
N PRO A 188 12.21 -11.64 37.01
CA PRO A 188 10.86 -12.03 36.60
C PRO A 188 10.64 -11.69 35.13
N GLU A 189 10.20 -12.66 34.34
CA GLU A 189 9.79 -12.44 32.96
C GLU A 189 8.46 -11.65 32.95
N PRO A 190 8.31 -10.62 32.09
CA PRO A 190 7.08 -9.84 32.07
C PRO A 190 5.92 -10.68 31.54
N PRO A 191 4.70 -10.52 32.11
CA PRO A 191 3.48 -11.09 31.52
C PRO A 191 3.32 -10.74 30.05
N LEU A 192 2.53 -11.53 29.33
CA LEU A 192 2.17 -11.22 27.94
C LEU A 192 0.97 -10.28 27.92
N ASN A 193 0.96 -9.35 26.95
CA ASN A 193 -0.15 -8.41 26.72
C ASN A 193 -0.43 -7.50 27.94
N ILE A 194 0.60 -6.88 28.52
CA ILE A 194 0.44 -5.97 29.67
C ILE A 194 -0.39 -4.73 29.29
N GLY A 195 -0.28 -4.28 28.04
CA GLY A 195 -1.03 -3.16 27.51
C GLY A 195 -1.15 -3.19 25.98
N HIS A 196 -2.08 -2.39 25.48
CA HIS A 196 -2.32 -2.21 24.06
C HIS A 196 -2.22 -0.74 23.67
N TYR A 197 -2.05 -0.51 22.38
CA TYR A 197 -2.04 0.82 21.78
C TYR A 197 -2.95 0.86 20.55
N LYS A 198 -3.38 2.08 20.23
CA LYS A 198 -4.02 2.42 18.97
C LYS A 198 -3.36 3.70 18.44
N LYS A 199 -2.83 3.64 17.23
CA LYS A 199 -2.39 4.84 16.52
C LYS A 199 -3.60 5.59 15.97
N PHE A 200 -3.70 6.87 16.30
CA PHE A 200 -4.72 7.78 15.81
C PHE A 200 -4.25 8.49 14.55
N LYS A 201 -5.19 9.12 13.84
CA LYS A 201 -4.86 9.99 12.71
C LYS A 201 -4.26 11.29 13.25
N TRP A 202 -3.39 11.90 12.44
CA TRP A 202 -2.79 13.21 12.71
C TRP A 202 -2.86 14.06 11.45
N ALA A 203 -3.38 15.28 11.56
CA ALA A 203 -3.40 16.24 10.47
C ALA A 203 -1.98 16.77 10.19
N LYS A 204 -1.51 16.63 8.95
CA LYS A 204 -0.11 16.89 8.55
C LYS A 204 0.32 18.35 8.73
N GLU A 205 -0.67 19.25 8.74
CA GLU A 205 -0.54 20.68 8.97
C GLU A 205 -0.12 21.00 10.40
N ILE A 206 -0.40 20.11 11.36
CA ILE A 206 -0.11 20.33 12.78
C ILE A 206 1.37 20.02 13.07
N LYS A 207 2.08 21.03 13.58
CA LYS A 207 3.44 20.95 14.12
C LYS A 207 3.44 21.22 15.62
N CYS A 208 4.47 20.77 16.30
CA CYS A 208 4.61 20.86 17.75
C CYS A 208 5.72 21.83 18.13
N ILE A 209 5.37 22.90 18.82
CA ILE A 209 6.31 23.85 19.42
C ILE A 209 6.58 23.36 20.85
N ALA A 210 7.78 22.85 21.11
CA ALA A 210 8.21 22.43 22.44
C ALA A 210 9.04 23.55 23.08
N ILE A 211 8.52 24.17 24.15
CA ILE A 211 9.24 25.15 24.99
C ILE A 211 9.86 24.39 26.16
N ILE A 212 11.19 24.42 26.26
CA ILE A 212 12.00 23.57 27.13
C ILE A 212 12.70 24.45 28.18
N PRO A 213 12.17 24.52 29.42
CA PRO A 213 12.80 25.26 30.51
C PRO A 213 14.11 24.63 30.98
N GLN A 214 15.06 25.47 31.41
CA GLN A 214 16.36 25.06 31.94
C GLN A 214 16.31 24.67 33.43
N PHE A 215 15.37 23.79 33.78
CA PHE A 215 15.30 23.11 35.08
C PHE A 215 14.59 21.76 34.93
N GLU A 216 14.66 20.91 35.96
CA GLU A 216 14.13 19.55 35.91
C GLU A 216 13.01 19.31 36.91
N VAL A 217 12.08 18.43 36.53
CA VAL A 217 11.05 17.91 37.43
C VAL A 217 11.03 16.39 37.29
N SER A 218 11.31 15.69 38.39
CA SER A 218 11.28 14.22 38.39
C SER A 218 9.85 13.69 38.29
N THR A 219 9.67 12.56 37.59
CA THR A 219 8.37 11.89 37.44
C THR A 219 7.74 11.56 38.79
N ALA A 220 8.55 11.15 39.78
CA ALA A 220 8.08 10.87 41.14
C ALA A 220 7.49 12.11 41.81
N LYS A 221 8.17 13.27 41.73
CA LYS A 221 7.67 14.53 42.31
C LYS A 221 6.40 14.99 41.59
N ALA A 222 6.36 14.89 40.26
CA ALA A 222 5.20 15.24 39.44
C ALA A 222 3.97 14.36 39.68
N ARG A 223 4.16 13.12 40.13
CA ARG A 223 3.06 12.24 40.57
C ARG A 223 2.67 12.50 42.02
N GLY A 224 3.64 12.80 42.89
CA GLY A 224 3.37 13.03 44.32
C GLY A 224 2.51 14.26 44.63
N VAL A 225 2.35 15.18 43.67
CA VAL A 225 1.44 16.34 43.80
C VAL A 225 0.01 16.06 43.32
N LEU A 226 -0.24 14.90 42.69
CA LEU A 226 -1.57 14.52 42.23
C LEU A 226 -2.42 14.01 43.41
N PRO A 227 -3.74 14.28 43.42
CA PRO A 227 -4.61 13.81 44.49
C PRO A 227 -4.91 12.32 44.35
N ASP A 228 -5.17 11.66 45.48
CA ASP A 228 -5.64 10.26 45.49
C ASP A 228 -7.06 10.10 44.94
N LYS A 229 -7.85 11.18 44.91
CA LYS A 229 -9.24 11.19 44.48
C LYS A 229 -9.55 12.44 43.66
N TYR A 230 -10.28 12.24 42.56
CA TYR A 230 -10.79 13.31 41.71
C TYR A 230 -12.28 13.53 41.92
N SER A 231 -12.75 14.76 41.71
CA SER A 231 -14.18 15.03 41.72
C SER A 231 -14.85 14.41 40.49
N ARG A 232 -16.12 13.99 40.64
CA ARG A 232 -16.90 13.49 39.49
C ARG A 232 -16.97 14.53 38.37
N ALA A 233 -17.09 15.80 38.71
CA ALA A 233 -17.18 16.88 37.74
C ALA A 233 -15.91 17.01 36.89
N ASP A 234 -14.74 16.90 37.52
CA ASP A 234 -13.45 17.01 36.83
C ASP A 234 -13.18 15.78 35.95
N MET A 235 -13.55 14.58 36.43
CA MET A 235 -13.44 13.38 35.60
C MET A 235 -14.36 13.43 34.37
N VAL A 236 -15.62 13.83 34.54
CA VAL A 236 -16.54 14.02 33.40
C VAL A 236 -16.01 15.06 32.43
N PHE A 237 -15.45 16.17 32.94
CA PHE A 237 -14.84 17.21 32.13
C PHE A 237 -13.69 16.68 31.26
N ASN A 238 -12.78 15.89 31.84
CA ASN A 238 -11.66 15.30 31.09
C ASN A 238 -12.13 14.26 30.08
N LEU A 239 -13.07 13.38 30.45
CA LEU A 239 -13.59 12.33 29.57
C LEU A 239 -14.26 12.89 28.31
N GLN A 240 -14.98 14.00 28.43
CA GLN A 240 -15.56 14.69 27.26
C GLN A 240 -14.48 15.18 26.30
N ARG A 241 -13.39 15.73 26.83
CA ARG A 241 -12.34 16.36 26.04
C ARG A 241 -11.43 15.36 25.37
N ILE A 242 -11.02 14.30 26.07
CA ILE A 242 -10.21 13.24 25.48
C ILE A 242 -10.94 12.52 24.33
N ALA A 243 -12.26 12.31 24.45
CA ALA A 243 -13.07 11.71 23.41
C ALA A 243 -13.09 12.56 22.12
N LEU A 244 -13.16 13.89 22.26
CA LEU A 244 -13.13 14.82 21.13
C LEU A 244 -11.71 14.99 20.55
N LEU A 245 -10.72 15.16 21.42
CA LEU A 245 -9.34 15.48 21.04
C LEU A 245 -8.72 14.44 20.10
N THR A 246 -8.97 13.15 20.37
CA THR A 246 -8.41 12.04 19.55
C THR A 246 -8.90 12.05 18.10
N THR A 247 -10.09 12.61 17.86
CA THR A 247 -10.65 12.76 16.51
C THR A 247 -10.25 14.10 15.90
N ALA A 248 -10.38 15.20 16.65
CA ALA A 248 -10.09 16.55 16.20
C ALA A 248 -8.66 16.73 15.67
N LEU A 249 -7.67 16.10 16.32
CA LEU A 249 -6.27 16.15 15.88
C LEU A 249 -6.01 15.42 14.55
N GLY A 250 -6.96 14.61 14.08
CA GLY A 250 -6.89 13.87 12.81
C GLY A 250 -7.65 14.52 11.65
N GLU A 251 -8.37 15.61 11.89
CA GLU A 251 -9.19 16.29 10.88
C GLU A 251 -8.39 17.35 10.10
N SER A 252 -8.64 17.42 8.79
CA SER A 252 -8.03 18.41 7.89
C SER A 252 -9.12 19.15 7.12
N PRO A 253 -9.21 20.49 7.21
CA PRO A 253 -8.33 21.37 7.99
C PRO A 253 -8.55 21.25 9.52
N PRO A 254 -7.51 21.46 10.36
CA PRO A 254 -7.67 21.44 11.82
C PRO A 254 -8.62 22.53 12.33
N ASP A 255 -9.52 22.18 13.26
CA ASP A 255 -10.39 23.12 13.97
C ASP A 255 -9.68 23.68 15.22
N PRO A 256 -9.27 24.97 15.24
CA PRO A 256 -8.53 25.54 16.36
C PRO A 256 -9.34 25.64 17.66
N ASP A 257 -10.64 25.94 17.57
CA ASP A 257 -11.48 26.10 18.76
C ASP A 257 -11.75 24.73 19.40
N MET A 258 -12.02 23.71 18.57
CA MET A 258 -12.23 22.34 19.05
C MET A 258 -10.98 21.73 19.67
N ILE A 259 -9.81 21.90 19.03
CA ILE A 259 -8.54 21.37 19.56
C ILE A 259 -8.17 22.10 20.86
N TYR A 260 -8.33 23.43 20.93
CA TYR A 260 -7.99 24.19 22.13
C TYR A 260 -8.83 23.78 23.34
N GLU A 261 -10.16 23.65 23.15
CA GLU A 261 -11.06 23.15 24.19
C GLU A 261 -10.80 21.69 24.54
N GLY A 262 -10.47 20.88 23.53
CA GLY A 262 -10.12 19.46 23.68
C GLY A 262 -8.82 19.23 24.45
N MET A 263 -7.89 20.19 24.48
CA MET A 263 -6.63 20.09 25.22
C MET A 263 -6.73 20.55 26.68
N GLN A 264 -7.88 21.06 27.14
CA GLN A 264 -8.05 21.48 28.53
C GLN A 264 -8.05 20.28 29.48
N ASP A 265 -7.37 20.43 30.63
CA ASP A 265 -7.17 19.36 31.60
C ASP A 265 -7.54 19.79 33.02
N LYS A 266 -8.15 18.86 33.76
CA LYS A 266 -8.43 18.99 35.19
C LYS A 266 -7.87 17.84 36.03
N VAL A 267 -7.16 16.89 35.43
CA VAL A 267 -6.68 15.69 36.12
C VAL A 267 -5.22 15.84 36.58
N HIS A 268 -4.33 16.45 35.81
CA HIS A 268 -2.90 16.48 36.15
C HIS A 268 -2.28 17.87 36.15
N GLN A 269 -2.60 18.73 35.17
CA GLN A 269 -1.98 20.04 35.03
C GLN A 269 -2.28 20.99 36.22
N PRO A 270 -3.52 21.08 36.74
CA PRO A 270 -3.82 22.02 37.84
C PRO A 270 -3.05 21.72 39.13
N TYR A 271 -2.66 20.47 39.33
CA TYR A 271 -1.92 20.02 40.51
C TYR A 271 -0.41 20.20 40.34
N ARG A 272 0.08 20.07 39.10
CA ARG A 272 1.50 20.22 38.74
C ARG A 272 1.98 21.67 38.70
N LYS A 273 1.08 22.66 38.72
CA LYS A 273 1.46 24.09 38.78
C LYS A 273 2.35 24.46 39.97
N THR A 274 2.32 23.67 41.06
CA THR A 274 3.19 23.87 42.23
C THR A 274 4.66 23.56 41.94
N LEU A 275 4.94 22.82 40.86
CA LEU A 275 6.27 22.38 40.46
C LEU A 275 6.86 23.22 39.32
N ILE A 276 6.01 23.95 38.60
CA ILE A 276 6.37 24.71 37.40
C ILE A 276 5.91 26.15 37.60
N PRO A 277 6.84 27.07 37.95
CA PRO A 277 6.51 28.48 38.15
C PRO A 277 5.81 29.07 36.92
N GLY A 278 4.74 29.84 37.14
CA GLY A 278 3.98 30.50 36.08
C GLY A 278 3.13 29.58 35.19
N LEU A 279 3.02 28.27 35.48
CA LEU A 279 2.33 27.32 34.59
C LEU A 279 0.89 27.74 34.24
N THR A 280 0.14 28.28 35.21
CA THR A 280 -1.26 28.65 34.98
C THR A 280 -1.35 29.84 34.03
N GLU A 281 -0.50 30.83 34.27
CA GLU A 281 -0.39 32.06 33.49
C GLU A 281 0.08 31.74 32.07
N ILE A 282 1.08 30.87 31.91
CA ILE A 282 1.60 30.42 30.61
C ILE A 282 0.51 29.74 29.79
N LEU A 283 -0.19 28.75 30.33
CA LEU A 283 -1.23 28.02 29.60
C LEU A 283 -2.42 28.92 29.22
N GLN A 284 -2.69 29.97 30.00
CA GLN A 284 -3.77 30.94 29.75
C GLN A 284 -3.34 32.15 28.91
N SER A 285 -2.04 32.37 28.73
CA SER A 285 -1.50 33.53 27.99
C SER A 285 -1.80 33.49 26.49
N VAL A 286 -2.01 32.29 25.95
CA VAL A 286 -2.25 32.05 24.52
C VAL A 286 -3.59 31.36 24.27
N THR A 287 -4.27 31.78 23.21
CA THR A 287 -5.51 31.20 22.68
C THR A 287 -5.47 31.26 21.15
N PRO A 288 -6.26 30.44 20.43
CA PRO A 288 -6.36 30.55 18.96
C PRO A 288 -6.77 31.95 18.49
N LYS A 289 -7.55 32.67 19.32
CA LYS A 289 -8.00 34.05 19.05
C LYS A 289 -6.89 35.08 19.23
N SER A 290 -6.05 34.93 20.26
CA SER A 290 -4.96 35.87 20.54
C SER A 290 -3.71 35.60 19.71
N HIS A 291 -3.50 34.34 19.30
CA HIS A 291 -2.32 33.90 18.56
C HIS A 291 -2.74 33.07 17.34
N PRO A 292 -2.93 33.71 16.17
CA PRO A 292 -3.25 33.01 14.94
C PRO A 292 -2.25 31.89 14.66
N GLY A 293 -2.75 30.72 14.24
CA GLY A 293 -1.96 29.53 13.99
C GLY A 293 -1.89 28.56 15.18
N LEU A 294 -2.12 29.01 16.41
CA LEU A 294 -2.22 28.13 17.58
C LEU A 294 -3.51 27.29 17.51
N LEU A 295 -3.37 25.99 17.79
CA LEU A 295 -4.48 25.06 17.93
C LEU A 295 -4.71 24.64 19.38
N GLY A 296 -3.66 24.51 20.19
CA GLY A 296 -3.79 24.10 21.57
C GLY A 296 -2.46 24.10 22.31
N ILE A 297 -2.51 24.03 23.65
CA ILE A 297 -1.33 24.09 24.52
C ILE A 297 -1.52 23.21 25.74
N CYS A 298 -0.50 22.45 26.13
CA CYS A 298 -0.52 21.60 27.31
C CYS A 298 0.88 21.42 27.91
N LEU A 299 0.93 20.79 29.07
CA LEU A 299 2.17 20.28 29.64
C LEU A 299 2.61 19.01 28.90
N SER A 300 3.92 18.85 28.66
CA SER A 300 4.51 17.67 28.05
C SER A 300 4.94 16.66 29.13
N GLY A 301 4.17 15.58 29.28
CA GLY A 301 4.49 14.50 30.21
C GLY A 301 4.49 14.97 31.68
N ALA A 302 5.49 14.55 32.43
CA ALA A 302 5.65 14.86 33.86
C ALA A 302 6.67 16.00 34.12
N GLY A 303 7.35 16.47 33.07
CA GLY A 303 8.38 17.50 33.17
C GLY A 303 7.84 18.91 32.90
N PRO A 304 8.70 19.94 32.98
CA PRO A 304 8.33 21.35 32.83
C PRO A 304 8.12 21.82 31.37
N THR A 305 8.40 21.00 30.36
CA THR A 305 8.22 21.38 28.95
C THR A 305 6.76 21.69 28.63
N ILE A 306 6.53 22.78 27.91
CA ILE A 306 5.22 23.17 27.39
C ILE A 306 5.16 22.79 25.92
N LEU A 307 4.11 22.08 25.52
CA LEU A 307 3.85 21.68 24.15
C LEU A 307 2.69 22.49 23.59
N ALA A 308 2.96 23.30 22.56
CA ALA A 308 1.92 23.99 21.81
C ALA A 308 1.77 23.38 20.41
N LEU A 309 0.53 23.10 20.01
CA LEU A 309 0.19 22.63 18.67
C LEU A 309 -0.18 23.82 17.80
N ALA A 310 0.40 23.89 16.60
CA ALA A 310 0.16 25.01 15.69
C ALA A 310 0.28 24.61 14.22
N THR A 311 -0.33 25.38 13.32
CA THR A 311 -0.19 25.21 11.86
C THR A 311 0.75 26.22 11.22
N HIS A 312 0.96 27.37 11.85
CA HIS A 312 1.85 28.44 11.44
C HIS A 312 2.15 29.37 12.64
N ASN A 313 2.87 30.49 12.42
CA ASN A 313 3.24 31.46 13.46
C ASN A 313 4.08 30.86 14.62
N PHE A 314 4.94 29.90 14.28
CA PHE A 314 5.70 29.14 15.28
C PHE A 314 6.62 30.03 16.14
N ASP A 315 7.42 30.89 15.53
CA ASP A 315 8.32 31.80 16.24
C ASP A 315 7.55 32.79 17.13
N GLY A 316 6.43 33.32 16.64
CA GLY A 316 5.61 34.27 17.39
C GLY A 316 5.04 33.64 18.66
N ILE A 317 4.47 32.44 18.54
CA ILE A 317 3.96 31.67 19.68
C ILE A 317 5.11 31.29 20.63
N ALA A 318 6.23 30.79 20.11
CA ALA A 318 7.36 30.37 20.93
C ALA A 318 7.96 31.52 21.73
N ASN A 319 8.22 32.66 21.08
CA ASN A 319 8.78 33.85 21.72
C ASN A 319 7.84 34.39 22.80
N HIS A 320 6.53 34.33 22.59
CA HIS A 320 5.56 34.72 23.63
C HIS A 320 5.70 33.84 24.87
N LEU A 321 5.65 32.50 24.70
CA LEU A 321 5.74 31.55 25.82
C LEU A 321 7.09 31.63 26.55
N ILE A 322 8.20 31.87 25.84
CA ILE A 322 9.52 32.10 26.45
C ILE A 322 9.51 33.37 27.30
N ASN A 323 8.87 34.45 26.83
CA ASN A 323 8.77 35.69 27.60
C ASN A 323 7.92 35.53 28.87
N GLU A 324 6.89 34.68 28.85
CA GLU A 324 6.14 34.34 30.07
C GLU A 324 7.02 33.61 31.09
N PHE A 325 7.80 32.60 30.68
CA PHE A 325 8.78 31.96 31.57
C PHE A 325 9.85 32.94 32.09
N LYS A 326 10.25 33.91 31.27
CA LYS A 326 11.23 34.94 31.67
C LYS A 326 10.73 35.82 32.82
N LYS A 327 9.41 36.04 32.96
CA LYS A 327 8.84 36.76 34.11
C LYS A 327 9.10 36.05 35.44
N GLU A 328 9.22 34.73 35.38
CA GLU A 328 9.57 33.85 36.51
C GLU A 328 11.09 33.65 36.64
N ASN A 329 11.91 34.40 35.90
CA ASN A 329 13.38 34.26 35.81
C ASN A 329 13.84 32.88 35.30
N ILE A 330 13.06 32.25 34.43
CA ILE A 330 13.37 30.95 33.83
C ILE A 330 13.81 31.15 32.39
N THR A 331 15.00 30.63 32.07
CA THR A 331 15.51 30.55 30.70
C THR A 331 14.95 29.31 30.01
N CYS A 332 14.52 29.45 28.76
CA CYS A 332 13.98 28.36 27.96
C CYS A 332 14.63 28.33 26.58
N ASP A 333 14.80 27.12 26.06
CA ASP A 333 14.99 26.89 24.62
C ASP A 333 13.67 26.48 23.99
N TRP A 334 13.58 26.48 22.67
CA TRP A 334 12.45 25.87 21.98
C TRP A 334 12.85 25.09 20.74
N LYS A 335 11.99 24.14 20.36
CA LYS A 335 12.14 23.33 19.15
C LYS A 335 10.81 23.25 18.42
N LEU A 336 10.86 23.34 17.09
CA LEU A 336 9.75 22.94 16.22
C LEU A 336 9.93 21.47 15.87
N LEU A 337 8.95 20.67 16.25
CA LEU A 337 8.96 19.20 16.15
C LEU A 337 7.77 18.71 15.34
N GLU A 338 7.96 17.54 14.73
CA GLU A 338 6.92 16.85 13.98
C GLU A 338 6.67 15.47 14.58
N PRO A 339 5.49 14.87 14.37
CA PRO A 339 5.25 13.49 14.74
C PRO A 339 6.28 12.55 14.10
N ALA A 340 6.95 11.74 14.92
CA ALA A 340 7.84 10.69 14.44
C ALA A 340 7.02 9.43 14.14
N GLU A 341 6.60 9.26 12.88
CA GLU A 341 5.62 8.24 12.49
C GLU A 341 6.10 6.79 12.64
N ASP A 342 7.40 6.53 12.44
CA ASP A 342 7.94 5.15 12.39
C ASP A 342 8.22 4.52 13.76
N GLY A 343 8.22 5.34 14.81
CA GLY A 343 8.61 4.92 16.15
C GLY A 343 10.07 4.50 16.21
N THR A 344 10.35 3.44 16.96
CA THR A 344 11.71 2.88 17.08
C THR A 344 12.10 2.11 15.82
N THR A 345 13.32 2.36 15.34
CA THR A 345 13.93 1.72 14.16
C THR A 345 15.31 1.17 14.48
N VAL A 346 15.75 0.14 13.75
CA VAL A 346 17.08 -0.49 13.91
C VAL A 346 17.73 -0.66 12.53
N THR A 347 18.91 -0.09 12.32
CA THR A 347 19.71 -0.19 11.09
C THR A 347 20.96 -1.00 11.36
N ARG A 348 21.34 -1.98 10.52
CA ARG A 348 22.49 -2.88 10.78
C ARG A 348 23.60 -2.63 9.76
N SER A 349 24.85 -2.48 10.21
CA SER A 349 26.01 -2.23 9.34
C SER A 349 26.59 -3.56 8.85
N SER A 350 26.61 -3.81 7.55
CA SER A 350 27.11 -5.07 6.98
C SER A 350 28.55 -4.94 6.45
N SER A 351 29.48 -5.74 6.99
CA SER A 351 30.66 -6.21 6.25
C SER A 351 30.31 -7.56 5.62
N SER A 352 29.98 -7.52 4.33
CA SER A 352 29.85 -8.64 3.40
C SER A 352 29.17 -9.93 3.91
N GLN A 353 27.84 -9.90 4.04
CA GLN A 353 26.90 -10.83 3.40
C GLN A 353 25.47 -10.30 3.63
N GLN A 354 24.75 -10.12 2.51
CA GLN A 354 23.41 -9.56 2.28
C GLN A 354 22.49 -9.29 3.50
N GLU A 355 22.04 -8.04 3.58
CA GLU A 355 20.88 -7.61 4.36
C GLU A 355 19.70 -8.57 4.13
N ALA A 356 19.08 -9.06 5.21
CA ALA A 356 17.73 -9.59 5.11
C ALA A 356 16.78 -8.41 4.88
N MET A 357 16.58 -8.07 3.60
CA MET A 357 15.55 -7.17 3.11
C MET A 357 14.19 -7.64 3.64
N THR A 358 13.48 -6.78 4.35
CA THR A 358 12.06 -7.05 4.64
C THR A 358 11.24 -6.68 3.42
N TYR A 359 10.14 -7.39 3.17
CA TYR A 359 9.23 -7.10 2.06
C TYR A 359 8.74 -5.63 2.11
N ALA A 360 8.49 -5.11 3.31
CA ALA A 360 8.12 -3.71 3.54
C ALA A 360 9.24 -2.70 3.25
N SER A 361 10.51 -3.01 3.58
CA SER A 361 11.64 -2.13 3.24
C SER A 361 11.99 -2.16 1.76
N ALA A 362 11.56 -3.18 1.02
CA ALA A 362 11.55 -3.22 -0.43
C ALA A 362 10.34 -2.48 -1.03
N GLY A 363 9.57 -1.74 -0.21
CA GLY A 363 8.41 -0.94 -0.60
C GLY A 363 7.13 -1.72 -0.86
N VAL A 364 6.99 -2.93 -0.28
CA VAL A 364 5.79 -3.77 -0.43
C VAL A 364 4.96 -3.82 0.85
N SER A 365 3.69 -3.41 0.78
CA SER A 365 2.77 -3.35 1.93
C SER A 365 1.80 -4.53 1.97
N ILE A 366 1.98 -5.41 2.96
CA ILE A 366 1.07 -6.52 3.24
C ILE A 366 -0.33 -6.01 3.62
N ASP A 367 -0.41 -4.88 4.34
CA ASP A 367 -1.68 -4.29 4.77
C ASP A 367 -2.49 -3.75 3.59
N ALA A 368 -1.82 -3.12 2.61
CA ALA A 368 -2.48 -2.64 1.39
C ALA A 368 -3.00 -3.81 0.53
N GLY A 369 -2.24 -4.91 0.46
CA GLY A 369 -2.70 -6.15 -0.16
C GLY A 369 -3.95 -6.72 0.52
N ASN A 370 -3.98 -6.77 1.85
CA ASN A 370 -5.14 -7.24 2.62
C ASN A 370 -6.36 -6.33 2.40
N GLU A 371 -6.17 -5.01 2.35
CA GLU A 371 -7.24 -4.05 2.07
C GLU A 371 -7.81 -4.25 0.66
N LEU A 372 -6.95 -4.41 -0.35
CA LEU A 372 -7.36 -4.67 -1.73
C LEU A 372 -8.24 -5.93 -1.80
N VAL A 373 -7.80 -7.04 -1.17
CA VAL A 373 -8.57 -8.30 -1.12
C VAL A 373 -9.98 -8.08 -0.57
N GLN A 374 -10.14 -7.28 0.50
CA GLN A 374 -11.48 -7.00 1.04
C GLN A 374 -12.36 -6.21 0.07
N ARG A 375 -11.78 -5.24 -0.66
CA ARG A 375 -12.52 -4.40 -1.61
C ARG A 375 -12.98 -5.18 -2.85
N ILE A 376 -12.15 -6.07 -3.37
CA ILE A 376 -12.44 -6.79 -4.63
C ILE A 376 -13.30 -8.05 -4.43
N LYS A 377 -13.42 -8.55 -3.19
CA LYS A 377 -14.07 -9.83 -2.88
C LYS A 377 -15.47 -9.98 -3.48
N ALA A 378 -16.29 -8.93 -3.44
CA ALA A 378 -17.63 -8.95 -4.01
C ALA A 378 -17.61 -9.04 -5.55
N SER A 379 -16.68 -8.31 -6.18
CA SER A 379 -16.50 -8.29 -7.62
C SER A 379 -16.01 -9.63 -8.14
N VAL A 380 -15.01 -10.25 -7.49
CA VAL A 380 -14.55 -11.60 -7.84
C VAL A 380 -15.68 -12.63 -7.65
N LYS A 381 -16.37 -12.60 -6.51
CA LYS A 381 -17.51 -13.50 -6.25
C LYS A 381 -18.63 -13.40 -7.29
N SER A 382 -18.77 -12.25 -7.95
CA SER A 382 -19.76 -12.04 -9.00
C SER A 382 -19.47 -12.85 -10.28
N THR A 383 -18.25 -13.39 -10.45
CA THR A 383 -17.86 -14.20 -11.61
C THR A 383 -18.08 -15.71 -11.41
N ARG A 384 -18.64 -16.13 -10.27
CA ARG A 384 -18.89 -17.54 -9.96
C ARG A 384 -19.70 -18.22 -11.07
N ARG A 385 -19.36 -19.48 -11.36
CA ARG A 385 -20.07 -20.32 -12.34
C ARG A 385 -20.01 -21.79 -11.92
N PRO A 386 -20.83 -22.68 -12.51
CA PRO A 386 -20.67 -24.12 -12.27
C PRO A 386 -19.22 -24.55 -12.53
N GLY A 387 -18.63 -25.23 -11.54
CA GLY A 387 -17.21 -25.59 -11.54
C GLY A 387 -16.34 -24.75 -10.61
N ALA A 388 -16.71 -23.52 -10.23
CA ALA A 388 -15.90 -22.68 -9.35
C ALA A 388 -16.70 -21.61 -8.61
N ASP A 389 -16.47 -21.48 -7.30
CA ASP A 389 -17.19 -20.55 -6.43
C ASP A 389 -16.65 -19.11 -6.44
N ALA A 390 -15.50 -18.87 -7.09
CA ALA A 390 -14.82 -17.58 -7.15
C ALA A 390 -14.47 -17.00 -5.77
N ASP A 391 -14.08 -17.86 -4.83
CA ASP A 391 -13.57 -17.45 -3.52
C ASP A 391 -12.06 -17.19 -3.57
N ILE A 392 -11.64 -16.02 -3.06
CA ILE A 392 -10.25 -15.56 -3.04
C ILE A 392 -9.66 -15.58 -1.61
N GLY A 393 -8.34 -15.70 -1.51
CA GLY A 393 -7.57 -15.76 -0.25
C GLY A 393 -6.98 -17.13 0.08
N GLY A 394 -7.18 -18.14 -0.78
CA GLY A 394 -6.49 -19.43 -0.71
C GLY A 394 -5.22 -19.47 -1.56
N PHE A 395 -4.48 -20.60 -1.51
CA PHE A 395 -3.22 -20.78 -2.23
C PHE A 395 -3.34 -20.90 -3.75
N GLY A 396 -4.54 -21.17 -4.27
CA GLY A 396 -4.78 -21.31 -5.70
C GLY A 396 -6.26 -21.47 -6.02
N GLY A 397 -6.64 -21.00 -7.19
CA GLY A 397 -7.98 -21.18 -7.73
C GLY A 397 -8.20 -22.61 -8.25
N THR A 398 -9.38 -23.17 -7.99
CA THR A 398 -9.76 -24.50 -8.46
C THR A 398 -10.95 -24.41 -9.42
N PHE A 399 -11.04 -25.37 -10.33
CA PHE A 399 -12.16 -25.50 -11.24
C PHE A 399 -12.53 -26.98 -11.45
N ASP A 400 -13.73 -27.37 -11.06
CA ASP A 400 -14.28 -28.71 -11.23
C ASP A 400 -14.94 -28.86 -12.61
N LEU A 401 -14.26 -29.58 -13.49
CA LEU A 401 -14.73 -29.88 -14.84
C LEU A 401 -16.01 -30.72 -14.86
N ALA A 402 -16.18 -31.65 -13.92
CA ALA A 402 -17.38 -32.48 -13.84
C ALA A 402 -18.59 -31.63 -13.42
N ALA A 403 -18.43 -30.77 -12.42
CA ALA A 403 -19.47 -29.82 -12.00
C ALA A 403 -19.81 -28.78 -13.09
N ALA A 404 -18.86 -28.46 -13.97
CA ALA A 404 -19.08 -27.62 -15.14
C ALA A 404 -19.76 -28.36 -16.32
N GLY A 405 -20.02 -29.67 -16.19
CA GLY A 405 -20.76 -30.45 -17.17
C GLY A 405 -19.92 -31.28 -18.16
N TYR A 406 -18.60 -31.32 -18.01
CA TYR A 406 -17.73 -32.16 -18.84
C TYR A 406 -17.79 -33.63 -18.37
N LYS A 407 -18.31 -34.51 -19.23
CA LYS A 407 -18.44 -35.96 -18.95
C LYS A 407 -17.16 -36.74 -19.19
N GLU A 408 -16.30 -36.23 -20.07
CA GLU A 408 -15.00 -36.80 -20.44
C GLU A 408 -13.94 -35.73 -20.28
N ALA A 409 -12.67 -36.13 -20.14
CA ALA A 409 -11.55 -35.21 -20.06
C ALA A 409 -11.48 -34.33 -21.34
N PRO A 410 -11.77 -33.01 -21.24
CA PRO A 410 -11.73 -32.11 -22.38
C PRO A 410 -10.29 -31.80 -22.79
N ILE A 411 -10.12 -31.11 -23.90
CA ILE A 411 -8.84 -30.51 -24.29
C ILE A 411 -8.79 -29.12 -23.65
N LEU A 412 -7.73 -28.84 -22.90
CA LEU A 412 -7.52 -27.51 -22.30
C LEU A 412 -6.72 -26.63 -23.26
N VAL A 413 -7.12 -25.37 -23.33
CA VAL A 413 -6.47 -24.33 -24.14
C VAL A 413 -6.09 -23.19 -23.21
N GLY A 414 -4.83 -22.77 -23.25
CA GLY A 414 -4.34 -21.65 -22.45
C GLY A 414 -3.96 -20.46 -23.32
N ALA A 415 -4.26 -19.26 -22.85
CA ALA A 415 -3.83 -17.99 -23.41
C ALA A 415 -3.26 -17.11 -22.30
N ILE A 416 -2.21 -16.34 -22.63
CA ILE A 416 -1.62 -15.34 -21.75
C ILE A 416 -1.34 -14.09 -22.58
N ASP A 417 -1.78 -12.94 -22.07
CA ASP A 417 -1.59 -11.65 -22.74
C ASP A 417 -1.69 -10.49 -21.74
N GLY A 418 -1.16 -9.34 -22.14
CA GLY A 418 -1.27 -8.06 -21.42
C GLY A 418 -2.15 -7.05 -22.13
N ILE A 419 -2.29 -5.87 -21.54
CA ILE A 419 -3.07 -4.76 -22.12
C ILE A 419 -2.23 -3.96 -23.13
N GLY A 420 -0.93 -3.83 -22.88
CA GLY A 420 -0.02 -3.00 -23.66
C GLY A 420 -0.17 -1.50 -23.35
N THR A 421 0.32 -0.65 -24.25
CA THR A 421 0.53 0.78 -23.98
C THR A 421 -0.73 1.63 -23.85
N LYS A 422 -1.94 1.02 -23.94
CA LYS A 422 -3.22 1.66 -23.61
C LYS A 422 -3.29 2.09 -22.13
N VAL A 423 -2.63 1.36 -21.23
CA VAL A 423 -2.59 1.70 -19.79
C VAL A 423 -2.02 3.09 -19.51
N LYS A 424 -1.15 3.61 -20.39
CA LYS A 424 -0.60 4.97 -20.24
C LYS A 424 -1.67 6.05 -20.38
N ILE A 425 -2.72 5.81 -21.19
CA ILE A 425 -3.88 6.71 -21.28
C ILE A 425 -4.75 6.56 -20.03
N ALA A 426 -4.89 5.34 -19.49
CA ALA A 426 -5.61 5.11 -18.25
C ALA A 426 -4.97 5.86 -17.07
N PHE A 427 -3.64 5.91 -16.99
CA PHE A 427 -2.91 6.68 -15.99
C PHE A 427 -3.19 8.18 -16.11
N GLU A 428 -3.04 8.74 -17.32
CA GLU A 428 -3.27 10.18 -17.53
C GLU A 428 -4.72 10.59 -17.25
N MET A 429 -5.68 9.71 -17.56
CA MET A 429 -7.10 9.96 -17.33
C MET A 429 -7.59 9.60 -15.92
N GLY A 430 -6.76 8.95 -15.08
CA GLY A 430 -7.18 8.40 -13.78
C GLY A 430 -8.34 7.41 -13.88
N LYS A 431 -8.45 6.69 -15.00
CA LYS A 431 -9.59 5.81 -15.32
C LYS A 431 -9.11 4.37 -15.56
N HIS A 432 -9.26 3.53 -14.53
CA HIS A 432 -8.72 2.15 -14.52
C HIS A 432 -9.79 1.05 -14.64
N ASP A 433 -11.07 1.40 -14.57
CA ASP A 433 -12.22 0.49 -14.53
C ASP A 433 -12.52 -0.23 -15.85
N THR A 434 -11.99 0.24 -16.98
CA THR A 434 -12.23 -0.37 -18.30
C THR A 434 -11.07 -1.20 -18.82
N VAL A 435 -9.83 -0.90 -18.43
CA VAL A 435 -8.64 -1.61 -18.93
C VAL A 435 -8.51 -3.04 -18.37
N GLY A 436 -9.21 -3.37 -17.27
CA GLY A 436 -9.39 -4.76 -16.84
C GLY A 436 -10.25 -5.58 -17.81
N ILE A 437 -11.21 -4.96 -18.50
CA ILE A 437 -12.00 -5.63 -19.55
C ILE A 437 -11.11 -5.89 -20.76
N ASP A 438 -10.26 -4.94 -21.13
CA ASP A 438 -9.26 -5.12 -22.19
C ASP A 438 -8.36 -6.33 -21.93
N LEU A 439 -7.85 -6.47 -20.69
CA LEU A 439 -7.00 -7.60 -20.31
C LEU A 439 -7.69 -8.94 -20.53
N VAL A 440 -8.94 -9.07 -20.08
CA VAL A 440 -9.71 -10.30 -20.27
C VAL A 440 -9.98 -10.55 -21.74
N ALA A 441 -10.40 -9.51 -22.47
CA ALA A 441 -10.77 -9.63 -23.88
C ALA A 441 -9.61 -10.12 -24.75
N MET A 442 -8.40 -9.62 -24.53
CA MET A 442 -7.20 -10.06 -25.26
C MET A 442 -6.99 -11.57 -25.16
N ASN A 443 -7.12 -12.12 -23.96
CA ASN A 443 -6.91 -13.53 -23.66
C ASN A 443 -8.07 -14.44 -24.13
N VAL A 444 -9.32 -14.09 -23.79
CA VAL A 444 -10.48 -14.94 -24.07
C VAL A 444 -10.85 -14.97 -25.55
N ASN A 445 -10.57 -13.88 -26.28
CA ASN A 445 -10.73 -13.87 -27.74
C ASN A 445 -9.70 -14.79 -28.42
N ASP A 446 -8.48 -14.92 -27.87
CA ASP A 446 -7.47 -15.86 -28.37
C ASP A 446 -7.77 -17.34 -28.02
N LEU A 447 -8.54 -17.59 -26.96
CA LEU A 447 -9.07 -18.93 -26.69
C LEU A 447 -10.17 -19.30 -27.68
N VAL A 448 -11.13 -18.41 -27.89
CA VAL A 448 -12.32 -18.74 -28.69
C VAL A 448 -11.99 -18.93 -30.17
N VAL A 449 -10.87 -18.39 -30.70
CA VAL A 449 -10.46 -18.69 -32.07
C VAL A 449 -10.13 -20.17 -32.32
N GLN A 450 -9.86 -20.94 -31.26
CA GLN A 450 -9.69 -22.39 -31.33
C GLN A 450 -10.99 -23.17 -31.07
N GLY A 451 -12.10 -22.45 -30.83
CA GLY A 451 -13.41 -23.00 -30.47
C GLY A 451 -13.56 -23.31 -28.97
N ALA A 452 -12.56 -22.98 -28.14
CA ALA A 452 -12.57 -23.30 -26.72
C ALA A 452 -13.47 -22.34 -25.91
N GLU A 453 -14.23 -22.88 -24.97
CA GLU A 453 -15.00 -22.10 -24.00
C GLU A 453 -14.07 -21.63 -22.86
N PRO A 454 -13.96 -20.32 -22.57
CA PRO A 454 -13.24 -19.83 -21.41
C PRO A 454 -13.86 -20.33 -20.09
N LEU A 455 -13.05 -20.92 -19.20
CA LEU A 455 -13.52 -21.45 -17.92
C LEU A 455 -13.06 -20.59 -16.74
N MET A 456 -11.76 -20.33 -16.68
CA MET A 456 -11.14 -19.58 -15.59
C MET A 456 -10.15 -18.53 -16.09
N PHE A 457 -9.99 -17.48 -15.30
CA PHE A 457 -9.09 -16.38 -15.54
C PHE A 457 -8.23 -16.12 -14.31
N LEU A 458 -6.97 -15.77 -14.52
CA LEU A 458 -6.05 -15.28 -13.50
C LEU A 458 -5.42 -13.97 -13.96
N ASP A 459 -5.22 -13.04 -13.03
CA ASP A 459 -4.54 -11.77 -13.31
C ASP A 459 -3.26 -11.61 -12.49
N TYR A 460 -2.30 -10.87 -13.05
CA TYR A 460 -1.08 -10.44 -12.41
C TYR A 460 -0.98 -8.93 -12.53
N TYR A 461 -1.00 -8.22 -11.41
CA TYR A 461 -0.92 -6.77 -11.34
C TYR A 461 0.42 -6.35 -10.71
N ALA A 462 1.21 -5.59 -11.44
CA ALA A 462 2.54 -5.16 -11.03
C ALA A 462 2.64 -3.64 -11.00
N CYS A 463 3.07 -3.03 -9.90
CA CYS A 463 3.15 -1.57 -9.76
C CYS A 463 4.36 -1.14 -8.94
N SER A 464 4.72 0.15 -8.98
CA SER A 464 5.80 0.65 -8.11
C SER A 464 5.39 0.68 -6.64
N LYS A 465 4.16 1.10 -6.38
CA LYS A 465 3.53 1.19 -5.06
C LYS A 465 2.04 0.98 -5.27
N LEU A 466 1.43 0.17 -4.43
CA LEU A 466 0.03 -0.19 -4.58
C LEU A 466 -0.87 1.01 -4.26
N ASP A 467 -1.55 1.49 -5.29
CA ASP A 467 -2.74 2.33 -5.15
C ASP A 467 -3.97 1.42 -5.10
N VAL A 468 -4.55 1.30 -3.91
CA VAL A 468 -5.67 0.41 -3.64
C VAL A 468 -6.93 0.80 -4.41
N ASP A 469 -7.16 2.09 -4.66
CA ASP A 469 -8.33 2.57 -5.41
C ASP A 469 -8.20 2.22 -6.90
N ALA A 470 -7.03 2.49 -7.48
CA ALA A 470 -6.74 2.16 -8.87
C ALA A 470 -6.76 0.65 -9.12
N ALA A 471 -6.14 -0.14 -8.23
CA ALA A 471 -6.11 -1.60 -8.33
C ALA A 471 -7.51 -2.21 -8.16
N ALA A 472 -8.33 -1.71 -7.22
CA ALA A 472 -9.70 -2.18 -7.05
C ALA A 472 -10.56 -1.87 -8.28
N ALA A 473 -10.45 -0.66 -8.84
CA ALA A 473 -11.13 -0.29 -10.08
C ALA A 473 -10.70 -1.19 -11.26
N PHE A 474 -9.40 -1.47 -11.37
CA PHE A 474 -8.87 -2.39 -12.36
C PHE A 474 -9.48 -3.80 -12.25
N VAL A 475 -9.46 -4.40 -11.05
CA VAL A 475 -10.03 -5.73 -10.80
C VAL A 475 -11.55 -5.75 -11.03
N HIS A 476 -12.26 -4.64 -10.77
CA HIS A 476 -13.68 -4.54 -11.15
C HIS A 476 -13.88 -4.68 -12.67
N GLY A 477 -12.99 -4.08 -13.47
CA GLY A 477 -12.96 -4.27 -14.92
C GLY A 477 -12.67 -5.72 -15.32
N VAL A 478 -11.71 -6.37 -14.66
CA VAL A 478 -11.39 -7.79 -14.91
C VAL A 478 -12.60 -8.69 -14.61
N ALA A 479 -13.25 -8.48 -13.46
CA ALA A 479 -14.46 -9.22 -13.10
C ALA A 479 -15.60 -8.99 -14.10
N GLU A 480 -15.76 -7.76 -14.61
CA GLU A 480 -16.73 -7.46 -15.66
C GLU A 480 -16.42 -8.19 -16.98
N GLY A 481 -15.16 -8.18 -17.42
CA GLY A 481 -14.71 -8.95 -18.58
C GLY A 481 -14.96 -10.46 -18.42
N CYS A 482 -14.72 -11.00 -17.22
CA CYS A 482 -14.96 -12.42 -16.91
C CYS A 482 -16.45 -12.77 -17.05
N LYS A 483 -17.35 -11.94 -16.50
CA LYS A 483 -18.80 -12.12 -16.64
C LYS A 483 -19.26 -12.08 -18.10
N GLN A 484 -18.74 -11.15 -18.90
CA GLN A 484 -19.05 -11.07 -20.33
C GLN A 484 -18.60 -12.35 -21.07
N SER A 485 -17.44 -12.87 -20.70
CA SER A 485 -16.84 -14.08 -21.27
C SER A 485 -17.40 -15.39 -20.72
N ASN A 486 -18.24 -15.33 -19.69
CA ASN A 486 -18.71 -16.49 -18.93
C ASN A 486 -17.56 -17.30 -18.29
N CYS A 487 -16.42 -16.69 -17.95
CA CYS A 487 -15.38 -17.34 -17.14
C CYS A 487 -15.38 -16.82 -15.71
N THR A 488 -14.74 -17.55 -14.80
CA THR A 488 -14.56 -17.11 -13.42
C THR A 488 -13.16 -16.57 -13.18
N LEU A 489 -13.05 -15.48 -12.44
CA LEU A 489 -11.78 -15.02 -11.89
C LEU A 489 -11.45 -15.88 -10.67
N VAL A 490 -10.44 -16.75 -10.78
CA VAL A 490 -10.15 -17.78 -9.74
C VAL A 490 -8.98 -17.43 -8.86
N GLY A 491 -8.20 -16.42 -9.23
CA GLY A 491 -7.08 -15.94 -8.45
C GLY A 491 -6.33 -14.85 -9.20
N GLY A 492 -5.49 -14.13 -8.47
CA GLY A 492 -4.60 -13.15 -9.05
C GLY A 492 -3.49 -12.82 -8.06
N GLU A 493 -2.48 -12.11 -8.54
CA GLU A 493 -1.33 -11.72 -7.74
C GLU A 493 -1.07 -10.22 -7.88
N THR A 494 -0.72 -9.57 -6.78
CA THR A 494 -0.40 -8.13 -6.74
C THR A 494 1.02 -7.94 -6.25
N ALA A 495 1.89 -7.47 -7.14
CA ALA A 495 3.30 -7.26 -6.85
C ALA A 495 3.65 -5.77 -6.81
N GLU A 496 4.18 -5.31 -5.68
CA GLU A 496 4.86 -4.02 -5.58
C GLU A 496 6.35 -4.21 -5.89
N MET A 497 6.83 -3.52 -6.93
CA MET A 497 8.20 -3.59 -7.42
C MET A 497 8.74 -2.17 -7.64
N PRO A 498 8.96 -1.40 -6.55
CA PRO A 498 9.56 -0.07 -6.66
C PRO A 498 10.97 -0.17 -7.26
N GLY A 499 11.29 0.79 -8.12
CA GLY A 499 12.54 0.80 -8.88
C GLY A 499 12.48 0.07 -10.21
N LEU A 500 11.48 -0.81 -10.44
CA LEU A 500 11.18 -1.35 -11.77
C LEU A 500 10.11 -0.50 -12.48
N TYR A 501 9.01 -0.21 -11.79
CA TYR A 501 7.94 0.65 -12.30
C TYR A 501 8.11 2.09 -11.84
N SER A 502 7.63 3.04 -12.65
CA SER A 502 7.53 4.45 -12.25
C SER A 502 6.38 4.65 -11.26
N ALA A 503 6.48 5.66 -10.41
CA ALA A 503 5.42 5.99 -9.45
C ALA A 503 4.10 6.30 -10.17
N GLY A 504 3.00 5.72 -9.69
CA GLY A 504 1.67 5.87 -10.30
C GLY A 504 1.42 5.01 -11.55
N GLU A 505 2.40 4.22 -11.98
CA GLU A 505 2.26 3.31 -13.12
C GLU A 505 2.17 1.85 -12.67
N TYR A 506 1.44 1.06 -13.45
CA TYR A 506 1.36 -0.39 -13.32
C TYR A 506 1.48 -1.09 -14.67
N ASP A 507 1.71 -2.39 -14.64
CA ASP A 507 1.48 -3.30 -15.76
C ASP A 507 0.61 -4.45 -15.29
N ALA A 508 -0.12 -5.05 -16.21
CA ALA A 508 -1.01 -6.14 -15.90
C ALA A 508 -0.95 -7.23 -16.98
N GLY A 509 -0.76 -8.46 -16.52
CA GLY A 509 -0.85 -9.68 -17.31
C GLY A 509 -2.09 -10.49 -16.91
N GLY A 510 -2.63 -11.25 -17.84
CA GLY A 510 -3.81 -12.07 -17.65
C GLY A 510 -3.59 -13.42 -18.29
N ALA A 511 -4.14 -14.47 -17.68
CA ALA A 511 -4.09 -15.82 -18.19
C ALA A 511 -5.50 -16.40 -18.18
N ALA A 512 -5.97 -16.85 -19.35
CA ALA A 512 -7.24 -17.54 -19.48
C ALA A 512 -7.01 -19.01 -19.78
N ILE A 513 -7.74 -19.89 -19.10
CA ILE A 513 -7.82 -21.30 -19.40
C ILE A 513 -9.23 -21.63 -19.86
N GLY A 514 -9.33 -22.19 -21.06
CA GLY A 514 -10.56 -22.68 -21.65
C GLY A 514 -10.54 -24.18 -21.87
N ALA A 515 -11.70 -24.72 -22.25
CA ALA A 515 -11.86 -26.13 -22.56
C ALA A 515 -12.67 -26.35 -23.84
N LEU A 516 -12.28 -27.39 -24.57
CA LEU A 516 -12.97 -27.89 -25.74
C LEU A 516 -13.38 -29.34 -25.50
N ALA A 517 -14.66 -29.65 -25.71
CA ALA A 517 -15.14 -31.03 -25.63
C ALA A 517 -14.48 -31.89 -26.73
N ARG A 518 -14.11 -33.14 -26.43
CA ARG A 518 -13.45 -34.03 -27.40
C ARG A 518 -14.25 -34.28 -28.69
N SER A 519 -15.57 -34.13 -28.64
CA SER A 519 -16.47 -34.26 -29.79
C SER A 519 -16.48 -33.04 -30.71
N GLN A 520 -15.88 -31.92 -30.29
CA GLN A 520 -15.78 -30.68 -31.05
C GLN A 520 -14.41 -30.60 -31.75
N PRO A 521 -14.37 -30.18 -33.02
CA PRO A 521 -13.10 -29.99 -33.71
C PRO A 521 -12.36 -28.76 -33.15
N ILE A 522 -11.04 -28.86 -33.05
CA ILE A 522 -10.18 -27.70 -32.77
C ILE A 522 -10.12 -26.85 -34.05
N LEU A 523 -10.28 -25.54 -33.91
CA LEU A 523 -10.12 -24.58 -35.00
C LEU A 523 -8.71 -23.96 -34.98
N PRO A 524 -8.17 -23.53 -36.13
CA PRO A 524 -8.75 -23.63 -37.47
C PRO A 524 -8.74 -25.07 -38.03
N ASP A 525 -9.81 -25.45 -38.71
CA ASP A 525 -9.89 -26.68 -39.50
C ASP A 525 -9.35 -26.41 -40.92
N THR A 526 -8.03 -26.30 -41.02
CA THR A 526 -7.35 -25.96 -42.27
C THR A 526 -7.57 -26.98 -43.39
N ALA A 527 -7.98 -28.20 -43.05
CA ALA A 527 -8.24 -29.26 -44.02
C ALA A 527 -9.58 -29.06 -44.75
N SER A 528 -10.56 -28.40 -44.13
CA SER A 528 -11.86 -28.11 -44.76
C SER A 528 -11.93 -26.75 -45.46
N MET A 529 -10.89 -25.91 -45.31
CA MET A 529 -10.78 -24.63 -46.02
C MET A 529 -10.49 -24.84 -47.50
N ALA A 530 -11.22 -24.12 -48.36
CA ALA A 530 -11.08 -24.21 -49.80
C ALA A 530 -11.16 -22.83 -50.46
N GLU A 531 -10.70 -22.76 -51.72
CA GLU A 531 -10.93 -21.59 -52.58
C GLU A 531 -12.43 -21.29 -52.71
N GLY A 532 -12.80 -20.02 -52.55
CA GLY A 532 -14.18 -19.54 -52.57
C GLY A 532 -14.88 -19.55 -51.20
N ASP A 533 -14.22 -20.02 -50.13
CA ASP A 533 -14.70 -19.80 -48.77
C ASP A 533 -14.73 -18.30 -48.44
N VAL A 534 -15.73 -17.88 -47.67
CA VAL A 534 -16.05 -16.47 -47.44
C VAL A 534 -15.48 -16.01 -46.10
N LEU A 535 -14.98 -14.78 -46.08
CA LEU A 535 -14.51 -14.10 -44.88
C LEU A 535 -15.64 -13.26 -44.29
N LEU A 536 -16.01 -13.55 -43.04
CA LEU A 536 -16.90 -12.71 -42.25
C LEU A 536 -16.09 -11.88 -41.25
N GLY A 537 -16.26 -10.57 -41.26
CA GLY A 537 -15.65 -9.65 -40.30
C GLY A 537 -16.65 -9.19 -39.24
N LEU A 538 -16.26 -9.22 -37.97
CA LEU A 538 -17.06 -8.72 -36.85
C LEU A 538 -16.55 -7.35 -36.42
N ALA A 539 -17.46 -6.39 -36.21
CA ALA A 539 -17.11 -5.02 -35.87
C ALA A 539 -16.29 -4.93 -34.56
N SER A 540 -15.24 -4.10 -34.57
CA SER A 540 -14.53 -3.69 -33.35
C SER A 540 -15.28 -2.56 -32.63
N SER A 541 -14.99 -2.37 -31.34
CA SER A 541 -15.46 -1.23 -30.55
C SER A 541 -14.58 0.01 -30.72
N GLY A 542 -13.49 -0.10 -31.50
CA GLY A 542 -12.47 0.93 -31.65
C GLY A 542 -11.08 0.30 -31.82
N PRO A 543 -10.01 0.97 -31.37
CA PRO A 543 -8.64 0.45 -31.42
C PRO A 543 -8.37 -0.83 -30.63
N HIS A 544 -9.29 -1.23 -29.74
CA HIS A 544 -9.12 -2.35 -28.81
C HIS A 544 -7.91 -2.12 -27.89
N SER A 545 -6.94 -3.04 -27.85
CA SER A 545 -5.74 -2.93 -27.00
C SER A 545 -4.43 -2.86 -27.81
N ASN A 546 -4.49 -2.60 -29.12
CA ASN A 546 -3.33 -2.61 -30.01
C ASN A 546 -3.10 -1.27 -30.73
N GLY A 547 -1.87 -1.00 -31.12
CA GLY A 547 -1.49 0.23 -31.85
C GLY A 547 -1.38 1.50 -30.98
N PHE A 548 -1.55 1.39 -29.65
CA PHE A 548 -1.59 2.55 -28.75
C PHE A 548 -0.31 3.37 -28.70
N SER A 549 0.86 2.75 -28.95
CA SER A 549 2.13 3.47 -29.07
C SER A 549 2.12 4.45 -30.26
N LEU A 550 1.51 4.06 -31.38
CA LEU A 550 1.35 4.92 -32.55
C LEU A 550 0.24 5.95 -32.33
N ILE A 551 -0.90 5.54 -31.75
CA ILE A 551 -2.01 6.46 -31.41
C ILE A 551 -1.52 7.62 -30.54
N ARG A 552 -0.78 7.33 -29.47
CA ARG A 552 -0.25 8.36 -28.58
C ARG A 552 0.65 9.36 -29.31
N LYS A 553 1.54 8.88 -30.18
CA LYS A 553 2.40 9.74 -31.01
C LYS A 553 1.60 10.61 -31.98
N ILE A 554 0.52 10.08 -32.57
CA ILE A 554 -0.36 10.85 -33.47
C ILE A 554 -1.10 11.94 -32.70
N VAL A 555 -1.67 11.62 -31.54
CA VAL A 555 -2.35 12.58 -30.66
C VAL A 555 -1.41 13.70 -30.23
N GLU A 556 -0.19 13.36 -29.79
CA GLU A 556 0.85 14.31 -29.42
C GLU A 556 1.25 15.21 -30.61
N ARG A 557 1.51 14.62 -31.79
CA ARG A 557 1.86 15.35 -33.01
C ARG A 557 0.75 16.31 -33.46
N ALA A 558 -0.51 15.94 -33.23
CA ALA A 558 -1.67 16.77 -33.52
C ALA A 558 -1.88 17.89 -32.49
N GLY A 559 -1.08 17.97 -31.43
CA GLY A 559 -1.20 18.97 -30.37
C GLY A 559 -2.43 18.79 -29.48
N LEU A 560 -2.98 17.58 -29.42
CA LEU A 560 -4.15 17.26 -28.60
C LEU A 560 -3.73 16.67 -27.26
N THR A 561 -4.47 16.99 -26.19
CA THR A 561 -4.37 16.33 -24.89
C THR A 561 -5.47 15.28 -24.75
N PHE A 562 -5.31 14.29 -23.86
CA PHE A 562 -6.37 13.30 -23.65
C PHE A 562 -7.64 13.88 -23.04
N HIS A 563 -7.57 15.05 -22.40
CA HIS A 563 -8.73 15.76 -21.84
C HIS A 563 -9.44 16.67 -22.86
N ALA A 564 -8.87 16.89 -24.05
CA ALA A 564 -9.52 17.67 -25.10
C ALA A 564 -10.72 16.91 -25.71
N PRO A 565 -11.73 17.61 -26.25
CA PRO A 565 -12.81 16.96 -27.01
C PRO A 565 -12.26 16.11 -28.16
N ALA A 566 -12.76 14.89 -28.32
CA ALA A 566 -12.34 13.98 -29.37
C ALA A 566 -12.80 14.50 -30.75
N PRO A 567 -11.89 14.84 -31.69
CA PRO A 567 -12.28 15.40 -32.99
C PRO A 567 -13.12 14.46 -33.86
N TRP A 568 -13.05 13.15 -33.58
CA TRP A 568 -13.80 12.11 -34.28
C TRP A 568 -15.14 11.76 -33.61
N SER A 569 -15.43 12.31 -32.43
CA SER A 569 -16.63 11.98 -31.68
C SER A 569 -17.66 13.11 -31.75
N GLN A 570 -18.92 12.74 -31.98
CA GLN A 570 -20.05 13.67 -32.02
C GLN A 570 -20.74 13.82 -30.65
N SER A 571 -20.41 12.96 -29.68
CA SER A 571 -21.01 12.94 -28.34
C SER A 571 -20.40 13.98 -27.38
N GLY A 572 -19.31 14.66 -27.79
CA GLY A 572 -18.57 15.59 -26.96
C GLY A 572 -17.65 14.92 -25.93
N GLU A 573 -17.44 13.61 -26.00
CA GLU A 573 -16.48 12.92 -25.14
C GLU A 573 -15.03 13.37 -25.40
N THR A 574 -14.17 13.19 -24.41
CA THR A 574 -12.74 13.53 -24.55
C THR A 574 -11.98 12.47 -25.34
N VAL A 575 -10.82 12.84 -25.90
CA VAL A 575 -9.91 11.93 -26.61
C VAL A 575 -9.61 10.69 -25.75
N GLY A 576 -9.26 10.89 -24.47
CA GLY A 576 -8.89 9.82 -23.55
C GLY A 576 -10.06 8.89 -23.28
N VAL A 577 -11.27 9.42 -23.01
CA VAL A 577 -12.47 8.60 -22.80
C VAL A 577 -12.78 7.75 -24.03
N SER A 578 -12.74 8.35 -25.23
CA SER A 578 -13.01 7.64 -26.49
C SER A 578 -11.99 6.51 -26.72
N LEU A 579 -10.70 6.78 -26.51
CA LEU A 579 -9.62 5.79 -26.66
C LEU A 579 -9.62 4.70 -25.58
N LEU A 580 -10.20 4.96 -24.40
CA LEU A 580 -10.38 4.00 -23.32
C LEU A 580 -11.65 3.13 -23.47
N THR A 581 -12.37 3.23 -24.60
CA THR A 581 -13.43 2.28 -24.95
C THR A 581 -12.88 0.85 -24.87
N PRO A 582 -13.50 -0.05 -24.08
CA PRO A 582 -12.97 -1.38 -23.85
C PRO A 582 -13.04 -2.25 -25.12
N THR A 583 -12.11 -3.18 -25.21
CA THR A 583 -12.04 -4.21 -26.26
C THR A 583 -13.31 -5.06 -26.23
N ARG A 584 -13.82 -5.37 -27.40
CA ARG A 584 -15.03 -6.20 -27.54
C ARG A 584 -14.69 -7.66 -27.25
N ILE A 585 -15.51 -8.30 -26.40
CA ILE A 585 -15.42 -9.73 -26.10
C ILE A 585 -16.37 -10.48 -27.04
N TYR A 586 -15.84 -11.39 -27.86
CA TYR A 586 -16.59 -12.12 -28.89
C TYR A 586 -16.97 -13.55 -28.50
N VAL A 587 -16.72 -13.95 -27.26
CA VAL A 587 -16.83 -15.35 -26.81
C VAL A 587 -18.21 -15.95 -27.07
N ARG A 588 -19.29 -15.34 -26.57
CA ARG A 588 -20.63 -15.94 -26.67
C ARG A 588 -21.11 -16.10 -28.12
N PRO A 589 -21.04 -15.07 -28.99
CA PRO A 589 -21.39 -15.22 -30.41
C PRO A 589 -20.58 -16.30 -31.13
N LEU A 590 -19.25 -16.32 -30.92
CA LEU A 590 -18.37 -17.25 -31.64
C LEU A 590 -18.53 -18.70 -31.16
N LEU A 591 -18.77 -18.92 -29.87
CA LEU A 591 -19.10 -20.26 -29.37
C LEU A 591 -20.43 -20.75 -29.94
N ALA A 592 -21.45 -19.89 -30.02
CA ALA A 592 -22.75 -20.25 -30.61
C ALA A 592 -22.62 -20.70 -32.08
N ALA A 593 -21.82 -19.99 -32.87
CA ALA A 593 -21.54 -20.35 -34.27
C ALA A 593 -20.65 -21.60 -34.40
N SER A 594 -19.64 -21.74 -33.52
CA SER A 594 -18.70 -22.88 -33.53
C SER A 594 -19.39 -24.20 -33.14
N GLN A 595 -20.29 -24.17 -32.16
CA GLN A 595 -21.07 -25.35 -31.75
C GLN A 595 -21.97 -25.88 -32.86
N GLN A 596 -22.43 -25.00 -33.76
CA GLN A 596 -23.20 -25.36 -34.95
C GLN A 596 -22.33 -25.75 -36.16
N ARG A 597 -20.99 -25.80 -36.01
CA ARG A 597 -20.02 -26.12 -37.07
C ARG A 597 -20.18 -25.23 -38.31
N LEU A 598 -20.41 -23.93 -38.06
CA LEU A 598 -20.54 -22.92 -39.10
C LEU A 598 -19.19 -22.32 -39.50
N LEU A 599 -18.21 -22.29 -38.58
CA LEU A 599 -16.91 -21.66 -38.79
C LEU A 599 -15.84 -22.71 -39.11
N LYS A 600 -14.97 -22.42 -40.10
CA LYS A 600 -13.79 -23.22 -40.45
C LYS A 600 -12.50 -22.70 -39.83
N GLY A 601 -12.46 -21.41 -39.48
CA GLY A 601 -11.33 -20.78 -38.81
C GLY A 601 -11.69 -19.37 -38.35
N MET A 602 -10.90 -18.85 -37.41
CA MET A 602 -11.07 -17.52 -36.83
C MET A 602 -9.71 -16.87 -36.63
N ALA A 603 -9.66 -15.56 -36.80
CA ALA A 603 -8.49 -14.73 -36.55
C ALA A 603 -8.92 -13.52 -35.70
N HIS A 604 -8.40 -13.46 -34.48
CA HIS A 604 -8.51 -12.29 -33.61
C HIS A 604 -7.57 -11.21 -34.14
N ILE A 605 -8.11 -10.02 -34.44
CA ILE A 605 -7.34 -8.97 -35.12
C ILE A 605 -6.68 -8.06 -34.09
N THR A 606 -5.43 -8.38 -33.76
CA THR A 606 -4.62 -7.72 -32.71
C THR A 606 -3.40 -7.02 -33.32
N GLY A 607 -2.23 -7.09 -32.67
CA GLY A 607 -0.97 -6.59 -33.22
C GLY A 607 -0.65 -7.25 -34.57
N GLY A 608 -0.22 -6.44 -35.55
CA GLY A 608 -0.04 -6.90 -36.93
C GLY A 608 -1.32 -6.85 -37.79
N GLY A 609 -2.46 -6.46 -37.20
CA GLY A 609 -3.66 -6.06 -37.93
C GLY A 609 -4.22 -7.17 -38.81
N LEU A 610 -4.83 -6.80 -39.94
CA LEU A 610 -5.41 -7.75 -40.89
C LEU A 610 -4.34 -8.58 -41.59
N LEU A 611 -3.20 -7.96 -41.92
CA LEU A 611 -2.16 -8.57 -42.73
C LEU A 611 -1.39 -9.68 -42.01
N GLU A 612 -1.20 -9.59 -40.69
CA GLU A 612 -0.45 -10.61 -39.95
C GLU A 612 -1.34 -11.63 -39.23
N ASN A 613 -2.56 -11.26 -38.82
CA ASN A 613 -3.42 -12.17 -38.04
C ASN A 613 -4.22 -13.13 -38.92
N ILE A 614 -4.82 -12.65 -40.01
CA ILE A 614 -5.62 -13.51 -40.91
C ILE A 614 -4.79 -14.68 -41.47
N PRO A 615 -3.53 -14.51 -41.92
CA PRO A 615 -2.76 -15.63 -42.44
C PRO A 615 -2.47 -16.74 -41.43
N ARG A 616 -2.47 -16.46 -40.12
CA ARG A 616 -2.15 -17.44 -39.07
C ARG A 616 -3.16 -18.58 -39.01
N MET A 617 -4.40 -18.35 -39.46
CA MET A 617 -5.44 -19.38 -39.50
C MET A 617 -5.52 -20.16 -40.82
N LEU A 618 -4.75 -19.78 -41.86
CA LEU A 618 -4.90 -20.32 -43.21
C LEU A 618 -3.88 -21.43 -43.53
N PRO A 619 -4.25 -22.43 -44.34
CA PRO A 619 -3.27 -23.35 -44.90
C PRO A 619 -2.37 -22.66 -45.93
N ALA A 620 -1.17 -23.20 -46.14
CA ALA A 620 -0.13 -22.62 -47.00
C ALA A 620 -0.54 -22.41 -48.46
N HIS A 621 -1.57 -23.12 -48.95
CA HIS A 621 -2.02 -23.05 -50.34
C HIS A 621 -3.14 -22.01 -50.58
N LEU A 622 -3.60 -21.31 -49.54
CA LEU A 622 -4.65 -20.28 -49.63
C LEU A 622 -4.12 -18.89 -49.25
N THR A 623 -4.81 -17.87 -49.73
CA THR A 623 -4.60 -16.45 -49.44
C THR A 623 -5.95 -15.81 -49.16
N ALA A 624 -6.05 -15.00 -48.12
CA ALA A 624 -7.25 -14.20 -47.87
C ALA A 624 -7.20 -12.91 -48.72
N VAL A 625 -8.26 -12.62 -49.44
CA VAL A 625 -8.46 -11.33 -50.11
C VAL A 625 -9.55 -10.59 -49.38
N VAL A 626 -9.20 -9.50 -48.69
CA VAL A 626 -10.11 -8.64 -47.94
C VAL A 626 -10.38 -7.37 -48.75
N ASP A 627 -11.63 -6.98 -48.89
CA ASP A 627 -12.03 -5.73 -49.55
C ASP A 627 -12.39 -4.67 -48.49
N ALA A 628 -11.53 -3.66 -48.34
CA ALA A 628 -11.72 -2.57 -47.37
C ALA A 628 -13.01 -1.75 -47.58
N SER A 629 -13.62 -1.81 -48.77
CA SER A 629 -14.85 -1.06 -49.08
C SER A 629 -16.14 -1.70 -48.55
N THR A 630 -16.04 -2.93 -48.03
CA THR A 630 -17.21 -3.75 -47.64
C THR A 630 -17.68 -3.53 -46.19
N TYR A 631 -16.92 -2.78 -45.39
CA TYR A 631 -17.26 -2.47 -44.00
C TYR A 631 -16.93 -1.01 -43.65
N PRO A 632 -17.67 -0.42 -42.70
CA PRO A 632 -17.41 0.95 -42.26
C PRO A 632 -16.19 0.99 -41.34
N VAL A 633 -15.22 1.86 -41.66
CA VAL A 633 -14.12 2.19 -40.75
C VAL A 633 -14.59 3.19 -39.70
N PRO A 634 -14.44 2.88 -38.39
CA PRO A 634 -14.80 3.80 -37.31
C PRO A 634 -14.13 5.18 -37.43
N PRO A 635 -14.81 6.28 -37.06
CA PRO A 635 -14.29 7.65 -37.19
C PRO A 635 -12.90 7.87 -36.57
N VAL A 636 -12.64 7.25 -35.41
CA VAL A 636 -11.34 7.32 -34.73
C VAL A 636 -10.19 6.86 -35.63
N PHE A 637 -10.39 5.80 -36.42
CA PHE A 637 -9.35 5.28 -37.31
C PHE A 637 -9.13 6.17 -38.53
N ARG A 638 -10.20 6.73 -39.11
CA ARG A 638 -10.06 7.72 -40.20
C ARG A 638 -9.28 8.94 -39.74
N TRP A 639 -9.61 9.45 -38.55
CA TRP A 639 -8.88 10.56 -37.96
C TRP A 639 -7.41 10.20 -37.71
N LEU A 640 -7.13 9.04 -37.11
CA LEU A 640 -5.76 8.58 -36.85
C LEU A 640 -4.94 8.46 -38.14
N LYS A 641 -5.55 7.93 -39.20
CA LYS A 641 -4.90 7.81 -40.52
C LYS A 641 -4.53 9.17 -41.07
N GLN A 642 -5.48 10.09 -41.11
CA GLN A 642 -5.29 11.44 -41.65
C GLN A 642 -4.31 12.26 -40.81
N ALA A 643 -4.52 12.33 -39.49
CA ALA A 643 -3.67 13.10 -38.58
C ALA A 643 -2.24 12.54 -38.49
N GLY A 644 -2.09 11.22 -38.59
CA GLY A 644 -0.78 10.56 -38.57
C GLY A 644 -0.05 10.57 -39.92
N GLY A 645 -0.77 10.75 -41.03
CA GLY A 645 -0.25 10.50 -42.37
C GLY A 645 0.15 9.04 -42.57
N VAL A 646 -0.66 8.10 -42.04
CA VAL A 646 -0.33 6.67 -42.02
C VAL A 646 -0.66 6.04 -43.39
N GLU A 647 0.35 5.47 -44.04
CA GLU A 647 0.19 4.76 -45.32
C GLU A 647 -0.80 3.58 -45.20
N ASP A 648 -1.49 3.26 -46.29
CA ASP A 648 -2.52 2.22 -46.34
C ASP A 648 -2.05 0.87 -45.80
N LYS A 649 -0.88 0.40 -46.27
CA LYS A 649 -0.32 -0.88 -45.84
C LYS A 649 0.00 -0.88 -44.34
N GLU A 650 0.64 0.18 -43.84
CA GLU A 650 0.95 0.30 -42.41
C GLU A 650 -0.32 0.43 -41.56
N PHE A 651 -1.35 1.12 -42.05
CA PHE A 651 -2.63 1.24 -41.36
C PHE A 651 -3.32 -0.12 -41.18
N SER A 652 -3.31 -0.95 -42.23
CA SER A 652 -3.86 -2.32 -42.21
C SER A 652 -3.06 -3.30 -41.34
N ARG A 653 -1.79 -2.97 -41.06
CA ARG A 653 -0.88 -3.75 -40.21
C ARG A 653 -0.88 -3.29 -38.76
N ALA A 654 -1.00 -1.99 -38.51
CA ALA A 654 -0.95 -1.43 -37.17
C ALA A 654 -2.30 -1.50 -36.44
N PHE A 655 -3.40 -1.48 -37.19
CA PHE A 655 -4.75 -1.38 -36.64
C PHE A 655 -5.67 -2.48 -37.14
N ASN A 656 -6.74 -2.72 -36.37
CA ASN A 656 -7.83 -3.61 -36.75
C ASN A 656 -8.78 -3.00 -37.82
N THR A 657 -8.65 -1.70 -38.07
CA THR A 657 -9.39 -0.92 -39.09
C THR A 657 -10.94 -0.97 -38.98
N GLY A 658 -11.48 -1.48 -37.88
CA GLY A 658 -12.92 -1.65 -37.67
C GLY A 658 -13.38 -3.09 -37.54
N LEU A 659 -12.49 -4.08 -37.74
CA LEU A 659 -12.80 -5.51 -37.62
C LEU A 659 -12.01 -6.10 -36.45
N GLY A 660 -12.68 -6.53 -35.38
CA GLY A 660 -12.01 -7.15 -34.24
C GLY A 660 -11.77 -8.65 -34.40
N MET A 661 -12.56 -9.31 -35.24
CA MET A 661 -12.47 -10.74 -35.52
C MET A 661 -12.79 -10.99 -37.00
N VAL A 662 -12.09 -11.93 -37.63
CA VAL A 662 -12.39 -12.42 -38.97
C VAL A 662 -12.56 -13.93 -38.94
N CYS A 663 -13.65 -14.44 -39.53
CA CYS A 663 -13.97 -15.87 -39.59
C CYS A 663 -13.98 -16.37 -41.03
N VAL A 664 -13.49 -17.59 -41.26
CA VAL A 664 -13.64 -18.32 -42.52
C VAL A 664 -14.91 -19.17 -42.44
N VAL A 665 -15.79 -19.03 -43.42
CA VAL A 665 -17.08 -19.73 -43.48
C VAL A 665 -17.26 -20.35 -44.86
N ASP A 666 -17.85 -21.54 -44.90
CA ASP A 666 -18.26 -22.15 -46.16
C ASP A 666 -19.23 -21.23 -46.91
N LYS A 667 -19.05 -21.07 -48.23
CA LYS A 667 -19.92 -20.22 -49.05
C LYS A 667 -21.41 -20.54 -48.88
N ALA A 668 -21.77 -21.80 -48.70
CA ALA A 668 -23.17 -22.22 -48.51
C ALA A 668 -23.72 -21.92 -47.10
N LYS A 669 -22.85 -21.64 -46.12
CA LYS A 669 -23.20 -21.42 -44.71
C LYS A 669 -23.15 -19.95 -44.28
N VAL A 670 -22.80 -19.02 -45.18
CA VAL A 670 -22.63 -17.59 -44.89
C VAL A 670 -23.85 -16.99 -44.19
N GLU A 671 -25.06 -17.15 -44.75
CA GLU A 671 -26.27 -16.57 -44.18
C GLU A 671 -26.61 -17.17 -42.81
N ALA A 672 -26.38 -18.47 -42.61
CA ALA A 672 -26.60 -19.12 -41.33
C ALA A 672 -25.62 -18.62 -40.26
N ALA A 673 -24.33 -18.51 -40.61
CA ALA A 673 -23.29 -17.99 -39.72
C ALA A 673 -23.57 -16.53 -39.34
N LYS A 674 -23.87 -15.70 -40.34
CA LYS A 674 -24.21 -14.29 -40.15
C LYS A 674 -25.41 -14.12 -39.23
N LYS A 675 -26.49 -14.87 -39.47
CA LYS A 675 -27.69 -14.86 -38.64
C LYS A 675 -27.39 -15.19 -37.18
N VAL A 676 -26.65 -16.28 -36.91
CA VAL A 676 -26.32 -16.69 -35.53
C VAL A 676 -25.49 -15.62 -34.81
N LEU A 677 -24.53 -15.01 -35.50
CA LEU A 677 -23.69 -13.96 -34.94
C LEU A 677 -24.47 -12.65 -34.68
N GLU A 678 -25.35 -12.26 -35.61
CA GLU A 678 -26.19 -11.06 -35.47
C GLU A 678 -27.27 -11.22 -34.39
N GLU A 679 -27.89 -12.40 -34.27
CA GLU A 679 -28.82 -12.72 -33.18
C GLU A 679 -28.14 -12.70 -31.81
N ALA A 680 -26.83 -12.97 -31.75
CA ALA A 680 -26.01 -12.83 -30.55
C ALA A 680 -25.53 -11.38 -30.30
N GLY A 681 -25.94 -10.41 -31.13
CA GLY A 681 -25.70 -8.99 -30.94
C GLY A 681 -24.47 -8.42 -31.67
N GLU A 682 -23.84 -9.19 -32.58
CA GLU A 682 -22.70 -8.71 -33.35
C GLU A 682 -23.12 -7.99 -34.63
N LYS A 683 -22.28 -7.07 -35.11
CA LYS A 683 -22.38 -6.50 -36.46
C LYS A 683 -21.42 -7.24 -37.37
N VAL A 684 -21.96 -7.86 -38.41
CA VAL A 684 -21.22 -8.80 -39.27
C VAL A 684 -21.19 -8.32 -40.72
N PHE A 685 -20.01 -8.33 -41.31
CA PHE A 685 -19.76 -7.94 -42.69
C PHE A 685 -19.20 -9.11 -43.48
N VAL A 686 -19.60 -9.26 -44.74
CA VAL A 686 -18.88 -10.12 -45.69
C VAL A 686 -17.71 -9.30 -46.22
N VAL A 687 -16.50 -9.64 -45.81
CA VAL A 687 -15.33 -8.78 -46.02
C VAL A 687 -14.39 -9.26 -47.11
N GLY A 688 -14.63 -10.46 -47.65
CA GLY A 688 -13.74 -11.04 -48.65
C GLY A 688 -13.91 -12.54 -48.82
N GLU A 689 -12.90 -13.17 -49.40
CA GLU A 689 -12.89 -14.60 -49.70
C GLU A 689 -11.47 -15.19 -49.66
N LEU A 690 -11.38 -16.52 -49.61
CA LEU A 690 -10.14 -17.26 -49.79
C LEU A 690 -9.93 -17.57 -51.26
N VAL A 691 -8.72 -17.27 -51.75
CA VAL A 691 -8.28 -17.58 -53.12
C VAL A 691 -7.08 -18.51 -53.09
N LYS A 692 -6.81 -19.18 -54.22
CA LYS A 692 -5.61 -19.99 -54.38
C LYS A 692 -4.36 -19.12 -54.29
N ARG A 693 -3.39 -19.53 -53.46
CA ARG A 693 -2.10 -18.84 -53.35
C ARG A 693 -1.25 -19.08 -54.61
N THR A 694 -0.86 -18.00 -55.27
CA THR A 694 0.00 -18.02 -56.48
C THR A 694 1.41 -17.48 -56.22
N GLY A 695 1.73 -17.18 -54.95
CA GLY A 695 2.95 -16.51 -54.48
C GLY A 695 2.59 -15.32 -53.58
N GLY A 696 3.53 -14.80 -52.78
CA GLY A 696 3.32 -13.57 -51.99
C GLY A 696 2.75 -13.74 -50.57
N GLU A 697 2.20 -12.64 -50.04
CA GLU A 697 1.68 -12.51 -48.65
C GLU A 697 0.43 -13.39 -48.42
N GLY A 698 0.18 -13.79 -47.18
CA GLY A 698 -0.97 -14.66 -46.88
C GLY A 698 -2.33 -13.96 -46.79
N CYS A 699 -2.33 -12.63 -46.84
CA CYS A 699 -3.50 -11.77 -46.80
C CYS A 699 -3.23 -10.57 -47.72
N GLU A 700 -4.18 -10.25 -48.58
CA GLU A 700 -4.17 -9.08 -49.45
C GLU A 700 -5.38 -8.21 -49.08
N VAL A 701 -5.15 -6.93 -48.79
CA VAL A 701 -6.25 -5.97 -48.58
C VAL A 701 -6.39 -5.10 -49.83
N LYS A 702 -7.58 -5.10 -50.43
CA LYS A 702 -7.94 -4.32 -51.62
C LYS A 702 -8.72 -3.09 -51.23
N ASN A 703 -8.75 -2.12 -52.15
CA ASN A 703 -9.55 -0.89 -52.05
C ASN A 703 -9.24 -0.03 -50.82
N MET A 704 -7.98 -0.02 -50.34
CA MET A 704 -7.57 0.70 -49.14
C MET A 704 -7.78 2.23 -49.21
N GLN A 705 -7.94 2.79 -50.41
CA GLN A 705 -8.22 4.21 -50.62
C GLN A 705 -9.49 4.71 -49.93
N VAL A 706 -10.44 3.83 -49.60
CA VAL A 706 -11.68 4.16 -48.89
C VAL A 706 -11.46 4.59 -47.43
N TRP A 707 -10.25 4.41 -46.91
CA TRP A 707 -9.86 4.84 -45.58
C TRP A 707 -9.47 6.32 -45.49
N ASN A 708 -9.27 6.98 -46.64
CA ASN A 708 -8.80 8.37 -46.72
C ASN A 708 -9.89 9.41 -46.47
#